data_AF-A0A7Y9E8A9-F1
#
_entry.id   AF-A0A7Y9E8A9-F1
#
_cell.length_a   1.000
_cell.length_b   1.000
_cell.length_c   1.000
_cell.angle_alpha   90.00
_cell.angle_beta   90.00
_cell.angle_gamma   90.00
#
_symmetry.space_group_name_H-M   'P 1'
#
loop_
_entity.id
_entity.type
_entity.pdbx_description
1 polymer ?
#
loop_
_entity_poly.entity_id
_entity_poly.type
_entity_poly.pdbx_seq_one_letter_code
_entity_poly.pdbx_strand_id
1 'polypeptide(L)'
;MSFDLRWYARRLRRMSATEMASRTRDLVLRRVWTSRRVRVGHDAGTVPGLRADRPGPVPVPLESGTTLPVQARLEVIDAANRLLAGDWSVLGVARLDIVSPDWFLDPVTGRRAPHDTSAFRIDHRDETETGNVKAVWELSRHHHLTVLAAAYWLTEDERYAELVDRQLRSWWASNPFLTGVHWTSGIELGVRLISWAWVRRLLDSWPKVGDLFESNQDALLQIWWHQQYLARFPSRGSSANNHAVAEQAGRLVAACAFPWYAESDRWRRDAGARLTGHFLDNTWEDGLNRELATDYHRFVTELVTVAAVEASTHGDDLPAEVWERLAKSFDAAAAILDAAGRPPRQGDADEGRALVVDEPDQASWTGLLGWGASVVGPRPWWPEPRPTVLGAVLGSLLGNPREAPGRAPVRPRSFAGAGLTILSTDPDRGPEIWCRCDGGPLGFLSIAAHGHADALSVEVRHDGVEVLVDPGTYCYHGEPAWRSYFRSTRAHNTVELDRTSQAREGGPFLWSTAVPVDHVVESGLDAEVSTWQARHHGYGRLAGSPVHERTVGLDKSARRLTIADRIGSGEGHEVRLHLHLGPAVTVSLDGCRAELTWTGRGGVQGGAALSLPTELAWSAHRGEIAPILGWYSPRFGVRQPITTLEGVGTWSGQVLETTVQFDAVRRA
;
A
#
# COMPACT_ATOMS: atom_id res chain seq x y z
N MET A 1 6.63 -8.30 33.67
CA MET A 1 5.82 -9.07 32.70
C MET A 1 6.02 -10.56 32.98
N SER A 2 4.94 -11.31 33.25
CA SER A 2 5.00 -12.77 33.37
C SER A 2 5.18 -13.35 31.98
N PHE A 3 6.34 -13.92 31.70
CA PHE A 3 6.63 -14.58 30.42
C PHE A 3 5.74 -15.82 30.26
N ASP A 4 4.80 -15.80 29.31
CA ASP A 4 4.05 -17.02 28.96
C ASP A 4 4.95 -17.98 28.17
N LEU A 5 5.66 -18.84 28.90
CA LEU A 5 6.50 -19.91 28.35
C LEU A 5 5.73 -20.82 27.38
N ARG A 6 4.40 -20.93 27.52
CA ARG A 6 3.57 -21.73 26.59
C ARG A 6 3.47 -21.08 25.21
N TRP A 7 3.44 -19.75 25.13
CA TRP A 7 3.44 -19.05 23.85
C TRP A 7 4.77 -19.25 23.11
N TYR A 8 5.91 -19.07 23.80
CA TYR A 8 7.23 -19.29 23.22
C TYR A 8 7.44 -20.74 22.79
N ALA A 9 7.00 -21.71 23.59
CA ALA A 9 7.07 -23.11 23.22
C ALA A 9 6.22 -23.44 21.98
N ARG A 10 5.00 -22.88 21.87
CA ARG A 10 4.15 -23.04 20.66
C ARG A 10 4.79 -22.41 19.44
N ARG A 11 5.42 -21.23 19.61
CA ARG A 11 6.07 -20.50 18.52
C ARG A 11 7.36 -21.19 18.05
N LEU A 12 8.21 -21.67 18.96
CA LEU A 12 9.41 -22.45 18.62
C LEU A 12 9.06 -23.74 17.87
N ARG A 13 7.99 -24.44 18.26
CA ARG A 13 7.51 -25.65 17.56
C ARG A 13 7.00 -25.41 16.13
N ARG A 14 6.71 -24.15 15.77
CA ARG A 14 6.22 -23.74 14.45
C ARG A 14 7.33 -23.13 13.58
N MET A 15 8.51 -22.86 14.14
CA MET A 15 9.64 -22.26 13.41
C MET A 15 10.49 -23.34 12.74
N SER A 16 10.93 -23.07 11.51
CA SER A 16 11.92 -23.92 10.85
C SER A 16 13.31 -23.76 11.50
N ALA A 17 14.19 -24.75 11.34
CA ALA A 17 15.57 -24.66 11.81
C ALA A 17 16.30 -23.43 11.23
N THR A 18 16.04 -23.12 9.96
CA THR A 18 16.57 -21.93 9.27
C THR A 18 16.07 -20.62 9.91
N GLU A 19 14.78 -20.55 10.27
CA GLU A 19 14.24 -19.38 10.96
C GLU A 19 14.90 -19.21 12.34
N MET A 20 15.03 -20.28 13.12
CA MET A 20 15.69 -20.23 14.44
C MET A 20 17.15 -19.78 14.34
N ALA A 21 17.91 -20.32 13.38
CA ALA A 21 19.29 -19.93 13.15
C ALA A 21 19.42 -18.45 12.77
N SER A 22 18.54 -17.96 11.88
CA SER A 22 18.55 -16.55 11.47
C SER A 22 18.20 -15.60 12.62
N ARG A 23 17.18 -15.91 13.44
CA ARG A 23 16.82 -15.12 14.63
C ARG A 23 17.94 -15.09 15.66
N THR A 24 18.58 -16.24 15.91
CA THR A 24 19.72 -16.33 16.84
C THR A 24 20.88 -15.47 16.34
N ARG A 25 21.19 -15.56 15.04
CA ARG A 25 22.20 -14.70 14.40
C ARG A 25 21.86 -13.22 14.58
N ASP A 26 20.62 -12.81 14.33
CA ASP A 26 20.20 -11.42 14.46
C ASP A 26 20.35 -10.92 15.90
N LEU A 27 20.00 -11.74 16.91
CA LEU A 27 20.20 -11.40 18.33
C LEU A 27 21.68 -11.19 18.67
N VAL A 28 22.56 -12.09 18.20
CA VAL A 28 24.02 -11.95 18.39
C VAL A 28 24.52 -10.68 17.71
N LEU A 29 24.08 -10.40 16.47
CA LEU A 29 24.49 -9.20 15.75
C LEU A 29 24.04 -7.91 16.43
N ARG A 30 22.79 -7.86 16.92
CA ARG A 30 22.28 -6.72 17.69
C ARG A 30 23.11 -6.50 18.96
N ARG A 31 23.48 -7.58 19.66
CA ARG A 31 24.34 -7.51 20.85
C ARG A 31 25.71 -6.94 20.51
N VAL A 32 26.34 -7.39 19.43
CA VAL A 32 27.64 -6.89 18.95
C VAL A 32 27.53 -5.43 18.52
N TRP A 33 26.46 -5.03 17.82
CA TRP A 33 26.28 -3.66 17.33
C TRP A 33 25.84 -2.67 18.40
N THR A 34 25.43 -3.14 19.59
CA THR A 34 25.04 -2.25 20.70
C THR A 34 26.18 -1.32 21.11
N SER A 35 27.44 -1.74 20.97
CA SER A 35 28.62 -0.89 21.27
C SER A 35 28.84 0.23 20.24
N ARG A 36 28.26 0.13 19.04
CA ARG A 36 28.35 1.16 17.99
C ARG A 36 27.34 2.29 18.19
N ARG A 37 26.47 2.18 19.20
CA ARG A 37 25.43 3.15 19.49
C ARG A 37 26.05 4.52 19.82
N VAL A 38 25.53 5.55 19.18
CA VAL A 38 25.90 6.95 19.43
C VAL A 38 24.82 7.61 20.30
N ARG A 39 25.22 8.35 21.33
CA ARG A 39 24.30 9.10 22.19
C ARG A 39 24.08 10.51 21.64
N VAL A 40 22.92 11.09 21.92
CA VAL A 40 22.61 12.47 21.53
C VAL A 40 23.67 13.41 22.12
N GLY A 41 24.14 14.35 21.29
CA GLY A 41 25.16 15.33 21.64
C GLY A 41 26.60 14.80 21.78
N HIS A 42 26.86 13.53 21.47
CA HIS A 42 28.23 12.99 21.47
C HIS A 42 28.83 13.06 20.07
N ASP A 43 30.13 13.39 20.00
CA ASP A 43 30.90 13.33 18.75
C ASP A 43 31.02 11.88 18.28
N ALA A 44 30.55 11.64 17.06
CA ALA A 44 30.54 10.33 16.42
C ALA A 44 31.80 10.07 15.57
N GLY A 45 32.73 11.04 15.51
CA GLY A 45 33.95 10.96 14.72
C GLY A 45 33.69 11.09 13.21
N THR A 46 34.65 10.62 12.42
CA THR A 46 34.60 10.71 10.95
C THR A 46 34.26 9.38 10.29
N VAL A 47 33.75 9.43 9.05
CA VAL A 47 33.48 8.22 8.27
C VAL A 47 34.81 7.62 7.78
N PRO A 48 35.14 6.37 8.14
CA PRO A 48 36.35 5.73 7.62
C PRO A 48 36.19 5.43 6.12
N GLY A 49 37.26 5.65 5.34
CA GLY A 49 37.27 5.30 3.91
C GLY A 49 36.39 6.17 3.04
N LEU A 50 36.15 7.43 3.45
CA LEU A 50 35.49 8.43 2.61
C LEU A 50 36.38 8.76 1.40
N ARG A 51 35.77 8.82 0.21
CA ARG A 51 36.44 9.18 -1.03
C ARG A 51 36.68 10.69 -1.09
N ALA A 52 37.79 11.07 -1.72
CA ALA A 52 38.15 12.48 -1.90
C ALA A 52 37.14 13.19 -2.81
N ASP A 53 36.83 12.55 -3.95
CA ASP A 53 35.76 12.95 -4.84
C ASP A 53 34.40 12.44 -4.31
N ARG A 54 33.44 13.36 -4.20
CA ARG A 54 32.10 13.12 -3.68
C ARG A 54 31.08 13.76 -4.63
N PRO A 55 30.89 13.18 -5.82
CA PRO A 55 29.92 13.71 -6.76
C PRO A 55 28.51 13.57 -6.18
N GLY A 56 27.65 14.53 -6.49
CA GLY A 56 26.21 14.44 -6.24
C GLY A 56 25.50 13.57 -7.29
N PRO A 57 24.21 13.29 -7.09
CA PRO A 57 23.37 12.66 -8.12
C PRO A 57 23.27 13.55 -9.36
N VAL A 58 23.00 12.94 -10.52
CA VAL A 58 22.83 13.68 -11.78
C VAL A 58 21.74 14.77 -11.63
N PRO A 59 22.03 16.05 -11.91
CA PRO A 59 21.03 17.11 -11.80
C PRO A 59 19.87 16.92 -12.78
N VAL A 60 18.72 17.51 -12.46
CA VAL A 60 17.56 17.58 -13.38
C VAL A 60 17.50 19.00 -13.93
N PRO A 61 17.87 19.26 -15.20
CA PRO A 61 17.89 20.62 -15.71
C PRO A 61 16.46 21.09 -16.00
N LEU A 62 16.13 22.32 -15.56
CA LEU A 62 14.85 22.97 -15.87
C LEU A 62 14.67 23.20 -17.39
N GLU A 63 15.78 23.39 -18.11
CA GLU A 63 15.79 23.70 -19.55
C GLU A 63 15.67 22.46 -20.46
N SER A 64 15.71 21.25 -19.91
CA SER A 64 15.80 19.98 -20.67
C SER A 64 14.50 19.53 -21.33
N GLY A 65 13.77 20.44 -21.98
CA GLY A 65 12.64 20.08 -22.85
C GLY A 65 11.49 19.33 -22.18
N THR A 66 11.48 19.25 -20.85
CA THR A 66 10.41 18.62 -20.08
C THR A 66 9.21 19.55 -20.10
N THR A 67 8.18 19.17 -20.85
CA THR A 67 6.85 19.79 -20.79
C THR A 67 6.21 19.46 -19.44
N LEU A 68 6.67 20.14 -18.39
CA LEU A 68 6.08 20.02 -17.07
C LEU A 68 4.63 20.54 -17.11
N PRO A 69 3.65 19.77 -16.61
CA PRO A 69 2.27 20.23 -16.58
C PRO A 69 2.14 21.45 -15.68
N VAL A 70 1.64 22.57 -16.22
CA VAL A 70 1.49 23.84 -15.48
C VAL A 70 0.71 23.64 -14.19
N GLN A 71 -0.40 22.89 -14.26
CA GLN A 71 -1.23 22.63 -13.09
C GLN A 71 -0.49 21.82 -12.02
N ALA A 72 0.23 20.75 -12.40
CA ALA A 72 1.00 19.95 -11.46
C ALA A 72 2.11 20.77 -10.77
N ARG A 73 2.75 21.68 -11.50
CA ARG A 73 3.73 22.61 -10.92
C ARG A 73 3.10 23.53 -9.87
N LEU A 74 1.94 24.11 -10.18
CA LEU A 74 1.22 25.00 -9.25
C LEU A 74 0.78 24.24 -7.99
N GLU A 75 0.34 22.99 -8.13
CA GLU A 75 -0.05 22.13 -7.00
C GLU A 75 1.13 21.84 -6.06
N VAL A 76 2.33 21.56 -6.60
CA VAL A 76 3.55 21.38 -5.79
C VAL A 76 3.91 22.66 -5.04
N ILE A 77 3.86 23.81 -5.72
CA ILE A 77 4.16 25.11 -5.12
C ILE A 77 3.15 25.47 -4.02
N ASP A 78 1.86 25.20 -4.24
CA ASP A 78 0.82 25.39 -3.22
C ASP A 78 1.05 24.50 -1.99
N ALA A 79 1.34 23.22 -2.19
CA ALA A 79 1.66 22.29 -1.11
C ALA A 79 2.85 22.75 -0.28
N ALA A 80 3.91 23.22 -0.94
CA ALA A 80 5.09 23.75 -0.27
C ALA A 80 4.82 25.06 0.49
N ASN A 81 3.97 25.94 -0.05
CA ASN A 81 3.54 27.16 0.65
C ASN A 81 2.72 26.86 1.90
N ARG A 82 1.81 25.88 1.84
CA ARG A 82 1.06 25.40 3.02
C ARG A 82 2.00 24.87 4.09
N LEU A 83 2.99 24.07 3.70
CA LEU A 83 4.02 23.55 4.61
C LEU A 83 4.84 24.69 5.26
N LEU A 84 5.28 25.69 4.48
CA LEU A 84 5.95 26.89 5.02
C LEU A 84 5.07 27.64 6.04
N ALA A 85 3.75 27.63 5.84
CA ALA A 85 2.78 28.24 6.74
C ALA A 85 2.42 27.37 7.96
N GLY A 86 2.99 26.16 8.08
CA GLY A 86 2.70 25.23 9.16
C GLY A 86 1.45 24.36 8.95
N ASP A 87 0.90 24.34 7.73
CA ASP A 87 -0.23 23.52 7.34
C ASP A 87 0.25 22.26 6.61
N TRP A 88 0.30 21.15 7.34
CA TRP A 88 0.62 19.84 6.80
C TRP A 88 -0.07 18.75 7.58
N SER A 89 -0.42 17.66 6.90
CA SER A 89 -0.96 16.46 7.54
C SER A 89 -0.09 15.24 7.27
N VAL A 90 -0.06 14.33 8.23
CA VAL A 90 0.59 13.03 8.12
C VAL A 90 -0.47 11.98 8.43
N LEU A 91 -0.81 11.13 7.45
CA LEU A 91 -1.86 10.11 7.57
C LEU A 91 -3.21 10.70 8.03
N GLY A 92 -3.58 11.85 7.45
CA GLY A 92 -4.82 12.56 7.78
C GLY A 92 -4.81 13.31 9.11
N VAL A 93 -3.68 13.35 9.83
CA VAL A 93 -3.54 14.04 11.12
C VAL A 93 -2.70 15.31 10.96
N ALA A 94 -3.24 16.45 11.37
CA ALA A 94 -2.55 17.74 11.30
C ALA A 94 -1.25 17.74 12.15
N ARG A 95 -0.16 18.26 11.57
CA ARG A 95 1.15 18.46 12.22
C ARG A 95 1.39 19.94 12.47
N LEU A 96 0.88 20.42 13.60
CA LEU A 96 1.01 21.83 14.00
C LEU A 96 2.46 22.28 14.24
N ASP A 97 3.37 21.32 14.41
CA ASP A 97 4.81 21.54 14.60
C ASP A 97 5.62 21.40 13.31
N ILE A 98 5.01 21.26 12.13
CA ILE A 98 5.71 20.85 10.89
C ILE A 98 6.86 21.77 10.48
N VAL A 99 6.84 23.06 10.82
CA VAL A 99 7.94 23.99 10.51
C VAL A 99 9.19 23.70 11.36
N SER A 100 9.01 23.20 12.59
CA SER A 100 10.08 22.80 13.51
C SER A 100 9.65 21.54 14.29
N PRO A 101 9.64 20.36 13.65
CA PRO A 101 8.96 19.19 14.20
C PRO A 101 9.61 18.65 15.47
N ASP A 102 8.80 18.18 16.42
CA ASP A 102 9.24 17.15 17.37
C ASP A 102 9.19 15.80 16.66
N TRP A 103 10.36 15.30 16.27
CA TRP A 103 10.52 14.05 15.55
C TRP A 103 10.01 12.83 16.33
N PHE A 104 9.78 12.94 17.64
CA PHE A 104 9.34 11.84 18.48
C PHE A 104 7.88 11.95 18.92
N LEU A 105 7.19 13.03 18.56
CA LEU A 105 5.79 13.23 18.93
C LEU A 105 4.86 12.41 18.02
N ASP A 106 4.01 11.60 18.65
CA ASP A 106 2.80 11.06 18.04
C ASP A 106 1.66 12.09 18.18
N PRO A 107 1.19 12.71 17.09
CA PRO A 107 0.14 13.72 17.14
C PRO A 107 -1.24 13.14 17.49
N VAL A 108 -1.45 11.83 17.37
CA VAL A 108 -2.74 11.19 17.65
C VAL A 108 -2.93 11.00 19.15
N THR A 109 -1.93 10.46 19.84
CA THR A 109 -2.02 10.18 21.28
C THR A 109 -1.40 11.27 22.15
N GLY A 110 -0.64 12.21 21.56
CA GLY A 110 0.16 13.20 22.27
C GLY A 110 1.38 12.62 23.00
N ARG A 111 1.66 11.33 22.82
CA ARG A 111 2.81 10.65 23.43
C ARG A 111 4.09 10.97 22.66
N ARG A 112 5.20 10.97 23.38
CA ARG A 112 6.53 11.12 22.80
C ARG A 112 7.26 9.77 22.83
N ALA A 113 7.59 9.24 21.66
CA ALA A 113 8.28 7.96 21.50
C ALA A 113 9.72 8.01 22.07
N PRO A 114 10.32 6.85 22.41
CA PRO A 114 11.67 6.80 22.97
C PRO A 114 12.71 7.40 22.01
N HIS A 115 13.49 8.36 22.51
CA HIS A 115 14.47 9.12 21.72
C HIS A 115 15.92 8.88 22.19
N ASP A 116 16.12 8.43 23.43
CA ASP A 116 17.42 8.20 24.05
C ASP A 116 17.60 6.72 24.48
N THR A 117 16.77 5.82 23.98
CA THR A 117 16.84 4.37 24.19
C THR A 117 17.57 3.70 23.02
N SER A 118 18.24 2.56 23.26
CA SER A 118 18.80 1.78 22.15
C SER A 118 17.67 1.22 21.28
N ALA A 119 17.77 1.38 19.96
CA ALA A 119 16.76 0.91 19.02
C ALA A 119 16.45 -0.59 19.16
N PHE A 120 17.43 -1.41 19.56
CA PHE A 120 17.23 -2.85 19.77
C PHE A 120 16.46 -3.22 21.04
N ARG A 121 16.10 -2.23 21.88
CA ARG A 121 15.36 -2.41 23.12
C ARG A 121 13.94 -1.83 23.09
N ILE A 122 13.61 -1.07 22.05
CA ILE A 122 12.29 -0.44 21.90
C ILE A 122 11.34 -1.47 21.31
N ASP A 123 10.23 -1.75 21.99
CA ASP A 123 9.13 -2.50 21.39
C ASP A 123 8.19 -1.53 20.68
N HIS A 124 8.47 -1.28 19.40
CA HIS A 124 7.67 -0.35 18.60
C HIS A 124 6.19 -0.75 18.46
N ARG A 125 5.82 -1.97 18.82
CA ARG A 125 4.43 -2.48 18.75
C ARG A 125 3.65 -2.20 20.03
N ASP A 126 4.32 -1.78 21.09
CA ASP A 126 3.68 -1.38 22.34
C ASP A 126 3.39 0.12 22.30
N GLU A 127 2.14 0.49 21.99
CA GLU A 127 1.73 1.89 21.95
C GLU A 127 1.81 2.59 23.31
N THR A 128 1.87 1.84 24.42
CA THR A 128 2.11 2.44 25.73
C THR A 128 3.54 2.96 25.85
N GLU A 129 4.48 2.36 25.10
CA GLU A 129 5.88 2.80 24.97
C GLU A 129 6.05 3.87 23.88
N THR A 130 5.49 3.67 22.69
CA THR A 130 5.81 4.49 21.50
C THR A 130 4.71 5.44 21.03
N GLY A 131 3.47 5.31 21.53
CA GLY A 131 2.29 5.87 20.87
C GLY A 131 2.02 5.16 19.52
N ASN A 132 1.30 5.82 18.62
CA ASN A 132 1.15 5.35 17.25
C ASN A 132 2.48 5.51 16.50
N VAL A 133 3.27 4.44 16.48
CA VAL A 133 4.62 4.47 15.91
C VAL A 133 4.62 4.81 14.41
N LYS A 134 3.54 4.47 13.68
CA LYS A 134 3.43 4.77 12.25
C LYS A 134 3.37 6.28 12.01
N ALA A 135 2.63 7.03 12.82
CA ALA A 135 2.58 8.49 12.74
C ALA A 135 3.95 9.14 13.03
N VAL A 136 4.74 8.54 13.92
CA VAL A 136 6.10 8.98 14.25
C VAL A 136 7.07 8.68 13.10
N TRP A 137 7.05 7.45 12.56
CA TRP A 137 7.93 7.07 11.44
C TRP A 137 7.60 7.80 10.14
N GLU A 138 6.32 8.02 9.83
CA GLU A 138 5.91 8.60 8.55
C GLU A 138 6.46 10.01 8.36
N LEU A 139 6.44 10.86 9.40
CA LEU A 139 7.11 12.18 9.34
C LEU A 139 8.61 12.03 9.05
N SER A 140 9.25 11.07 9.69
CA SER A 140 10.67 10.77 9.51
C SER A 140 11.00 10.09 8.19
N ARG A 141 10.04 9.83 7.29
CA ARG A 141 10.33 9.49 5.88
C ARG A 141 10.74 10.70 5.06
N HIS A 142 10.53 11.91 5.59
CA HIS A 142 10.90 13.19 4.98
C HIS A 142 10.23 13.50 3.63
N HIS A 143 9.07 12.92 3.37
CA HIS A 143 8.27 13.20 2.16
C HIS A 143 7.90 14.68 2.01
N HIS A 144 7.72 15.39 3.13
CA HIS A 144 7.47 16.82 3.13
C HIS A 144 8.71 17.63 2.70
N LEU A 145 9.93 17.12 2.94
CA LEU A 145 11.17 17.77 2.51
C LEU A 145 11.42 17.63 1.01
N THR A 146 11.02 16.51 0.40
CA THR A 146 11.10 16.33 -1.05
C THR A 146 10.13 17.23 -1.80
N VAL A 147 8.96 17.53 -1.23
CA VAL A 147 8.01 18.53 -1.77
C VAL A 147 8.62 19.95 -1.71
N LEU A 148 9.23 20.34 -0.59
CA LEU A 148 9.94 21.64 -0.49
C LEU A 148 11.10 21.73 -1.48
N ALA A 149 11.91 20.67 -1.59
CA ALA A 149 13.02 20.63 -2.53
C ALA A 149 12.53 20.75 -3.98
N ALA A 150 11.40 20.12 -4.32
CA ALA A 150 10.77 20.27 -5.63
C ALA A 150 10.25 21.69 -5.88
N ALA A 151 9.65 22.34 -4.87
CA ALA A 151 9.23 23.73 -4.99
C ALA A 151 10.42 24.68 -5.17
N TYR A 152 11.53 24.47 -4.48
CA TYR A 152 12.79 25.17 -4.76
C TYR A 152 13.22 24.96 -6.21
N TRP A 153 13.30 23.71 -6.66
CA TRP A 153 13.68 23.40 -8.04
C TRP A 153 12.78 24.11 -9.07
N LEU A 154 11.48 24.25 -8.81
CA LEU A 154 10.53 24.90 -9.72
C LEU A 154 10.56 26.45 -9.70
N THR A 155 11.09 27.06 -8.64
CA THR A 155 10.90 28.51 -8.37
C THR A 155 12.18 29.26 -8.03
N GLU A 156 13.22 28.55 -7.63
CA GLU A 156 14.48 29.06 -7.06
C GLU A 156 14.29 29.91 -5.78
N ASP A 157 13.12 29.84 -5.13
CA ASP A 157 12.87 30.52 -3.86
C ASP A 157 13.60 29.80 -2.70
N GLU A 158 14.67 30.43 -2.21
CA GLU A 158 15.53 29.87 -1.17
C GLU A 158 14.78 29.52 0.12
N ARG A 159 13.61 30.12 0.40
CA ARG A 159 12.85 29.82 1.63
C ARG A 159 12.52 28.34 1.77
N TYR A 160 12.26 27.66 0.65
CA TYR A 160 12.01 26.22 0.65
C TYR A 160 13.28 25.43 0.99
N ALA A 161 14.40 25.73 0.34
CA ALA A 161 15.68 25.06 0.56
C ALA A 161 16.21 25.30 1.99
N GLU A 162 16.04 26.50 2.53
CA GLU A 162 16.43 26.84 3.90
C GLU A 162 15.62 26.09 4.96
N LEU A 163 14.32 25.84 4.72
CA LEU A 163 13.53 25.00 5.63
C LEU A 163 14.00 23.53 5.58
N VAL A 164 14.32 23.02 4.39
CA VAL A 164 14.90 21.68 4.23
C VAL A 164 16.21 21.54 4.99
N ASP A 165 17.13 22.49 4.83
CA ASP A 165 18.42 22.50 5.54
C ASP A 165 18.25 22.50 7.06
N ARG A 166 17.40 23.38 7.60
CA ARG A 166 17.12 23.42 9.05
C ARG A 166 16.57 22.11 9.57
N GLN A 167 15.62 21.50 8.86
CA GLN A 167 14.99 20.27 9.32
C GLN A 167 15.91 19.05 9.21
N LEU A 168 16.68 18.90 8.13
CA LEU A 168 17.65 17.80 8.01
C LEU A 168 18.73 17.88 9.10
N ARG A 169 19.28 19.08 9.35
CA ARG A 169 20.24 19.29 10.46
C ARG A 169 19.63 18.94 11.82
N SER A 170 18.41 19.41 12.08
CA SER A 170 17.67 19.09 13.32
C SER A 170 17.44 17.59 13.48
N TRP A 171 17.03 16.91 12.41
CA TRP A 171 16.79 15.47 12.42
C TRP A 171 18.08 14.69 12.66
N TRP A 172 19.16 14.97 11.92
CA TRP A 172 20.42 14.23 12.05
C TRP A 172 21.04 14.40 13.44
N ALA A 173 20.99 15.61 14.01
CA ALA A 173 21.46 15.88 15.37
C ALA A 173 20.65 15.14 16.45
N SER A 174 19.34 14.98 16.22
CA SER A 174 18.41 14.35 17.16
C SER A 174 18.35 12.81 17.05
N ASN A 175 18.83 12.24 15.93
CA ASN A 175 18.67 10.82 15.60
C ASN A 175 20.00 10.08 15.39
N PRO A 176 20.91 10.07 16.38
CA PRO A 176 22.20 9.42 16.25
C PRO A 176 22.08 7.90 16.12
N PHE A 177 23.13 7.26 15.61
CA PHE A 177 23.12 5.85 15.23
C PHE A 177 22.63 4.90 16.34
N LEU A 178 21.65 4.07 16.00
CA LEU A 178 21.05 3.04 16.87
C LEU A 178 20.39 3.58 18.15
N THR A 179 20.01 4.86 18.16
CA THR A 179 19.35 5.53 19.29
C THR A 179 17.98 6.05 18.86
N GLY A 180 16.95 5.71 19.64
CA GLY A 180 15.58 6.13 19.43
C GLY A 180 14.78 5.27 18.46
N VAL A 181 13.49 5.56 18.39
CA VAL A 181 12.47 4.83 17.62
C VAL A 181 12.74 4.85 16.11
N HIS A 182 13.48 5.83 15.60
CA HIS A 182 13.72 5.98 14.16
C HIS A 182 14.70 4.97 13.57
N TRP A 183 15.36 4.16 14.40
CA TRP A 183 16.29 3.11 13.99
C TRP A 183 15.74 1.68 14.12
N THR A 184 14.45 1.52 14.46
CA THR A 184 13.86 0.20 14.78
C THR A 184 13.35 -0.56 13.55
N SER A 185 13.21 0.09 12.39
CA SER A 185 12.55 -0.46 11.20
C SER A 185 13.35 -0.16 9.93
N GLY A 186 13.77 -1.21 9.21
CA GLY A 186 14.62 -1.09 8.02
C GLY A 186 13.95 -0.41 6.83
N ILE A 187 12.66 -0.66 6.61
CA ILE A 187 11.87 0.02 5.57
C ILE A 187 11.94 1.54 5.72
N GLU A 188 11.87 2.06 6.94
CA GLU A 188 11.95 3.50 7.22
C GLU A 188 13.31 4.09 6.86
N LEU A 189 14.39 3.32 7.13
CA LEU A 189 15.75 3.71 6.73
C LEU A 189 15.90 3.73 5.21
N GLY A 190 15.32 2.75 4.51
CA GLY A 190 15.32 2.68 3.05
C GLY A 190 14.62 3.88 2.43
N VAL A 191 13.38 4.18 2.85
CA VAL A 191 12.62 5.32 2.33
C VAL A 191 13.31 6.65 2.64
N ARG A 192 13.90 6.83 3.84
CA ARG A 192 14.70 8.03 4.15
C ARG A 192 15.85 8.26 3.19
N LEU A 193 16.57 7.20 2.84
CA LEU A 193 17.68 7.29 1.88
C LEU A 193 17.20 7.74 0.49
N ILE A 194 16.02 7.29 0.06
CA ILE A 194 15.39 7.78 -1.18
C ILE A 194 15.09 9.26 -1.07
N SER A 195 14.44 9.70 0.00
CA SER A 195 14.12 11.11 0.24
C SER A 195 15.37 11.99 0.22
N TRP A 196 16.45 11.57 0.89
CA TRP A 196 17.68 12.36 0.93
C TRP A 196 18.39 12.46 -0.42
N ALA A 197 18.43 11.37 -1.20
CA ALA A 197 18.98 11.41 -2.56
C ALA A 197 18.21 12.40 -3.45
N TRP A 198 16.88 12.39 -3.36
CA TRP A 198 16.03 13.29 -4.13
C TRP A 198 16.06 14.73 -3.65
N VAL A 199 16.15 14.97 -2.34
CA VAL A 199 16.41 16.31 -1.79
C VAL A 199 17.72 16.87 -2.35
N ARG A 200 18.82 16.09 -2.28
CA ARG A 200 20.10 16.54 -2.82
C ARG A 200 20.04 16.83 -4.32
N ARG A 201 19.33 15.99 -5.09
CA ARG A 201 19.14 16.16 -6.55
C ARG A 201 18.36 17.42 -6.90
N LEU A 202 17.26 17.69 -6.21
CA LEU A 202 16.37 18.81 -6.51
C LEU A 202 16.93 20.15 -6.02
N LEU A 203 17.78 20.14 -4.98
CA LEU A 203 18.49 21.32 -4.49
C LEU A 203 19.83 21.57 -5.21
N ASP A 204 20.10 20.94 -6.35
CA ASP A 204 21.43 21.00 -6.98
C ASP A 204 21.88 22.44 -7.33
N SER A 205 20.96 23.30 -7.77
CA SER A 205 21.25 24.71 -8.05
C SER A 205 21.36 25.59 -6.81
N TRP A 206 21.07 25.07 -5.61
CA TRP A 206 21.14 25.85 -4.37
C TRP A 206 22.59 25.99 -3.90
N PRO A 207 23.13 27.23 -3.76
CA PRO A 207 24.55 27.43 -3.48
C PRO A 207 25.07 26.74 -2.21
N LYS A 208 24.19 26.52 -1.22
CA LYS A 208 24.54 25.94 0.09
C LYS A 208 24.36 24.42 0.14
N VAL A 209 23.95 23.76 -0.96
CA VAL A 209 23.64 22.31 -0.94
C VAL A 209 24.86 21.46 -0.59
N GLY A 210 26.06 21.87 -1.05
CA GLY A 210 27.33 21.24 -0.70
C GLY A 210 27.64 21.27 0.80
N ASP A 211 27.30 22.38 1.46
CA ASP A 211 27.47 22.57 2.91
C ASP A 211 26.44 21.78 3.73
N LEU A 212 25.31 21.42 3.13
CA LEU A 212 24.30 20.57 3.74
C LEU A 212 24.67 19.08 3.66
N PHE A 213 25.32 18.65 2.58
CA PHE A 213 25.60 17.23 2.31
C PHE A 213 27.09 16.90 2.29
N GLU A 214 27.82 17.26 1.24
CA GLU A 214 29.19 16.80 0.95
C GLU A 214 30.24 17.26 1.97
N SER A 215 30.00 18.40 2.63
CA SER A 215 30.85 18.98 3.68
C SER A 215 30.28 18.81 5.10
N ASN A 216 29.10 18.21 5.23
CA ASN A 216 28.43 18.05 6.52
C ASN A 216 28.71 16.68 7.15
N GLN A 217 29.40 16.68 8.28
CA GLN A 217 29.81 15.45 8.96
C GLN A 217 28.62 14.58 9.38
N ASP A 218 27.50 15.19 9.81
CA ASP A 218 26.31 14.45 10.18
C ASP A 218 25.65 13.77 8.98
N ALA A 219 25.58 14.45 7.83
CA ALA A 219 25.05 13.88 6.59
C ALA A 219 25.87 12.66 6.15
N LEU A 220 27.20 12.80 6.14
CA LEU A 220 28.14 11.74 5.78
C LEU A 220 27.98 10.51 6.70
N LEU A 221 27.91 10.73 8.02
CA LEU A 221 27.72 9.64 8.97
C LEU A 221 26.35 8.98 8.81
N GLN A 222 25.29 9.77 8.66
CA GLN A 222 23.92 9.27 8.59
C GLN A 222 23.70 8.42 7.34
N ILE A 223 24.14 8.88 6.17
CA ILE A 223 24.05 8.10 4.93
C ILE A 223 24.85 6.80 5.07
N TRP A 224 26.08 6.86 5.61
CA TRP A 224 26.90 5.66 5.82
C TRP A 224 26.26 4.67 6.79
N TRP A 225 25.75 5.14 7.93
CA TRP A 225 25.10 4.31 8.95
C TRP A 225 23.83 3.64 8.46
N HIS A 226 23.00 4.36 7.70
CA HIS A 226 21.79 3.80 7.09
C HIS A 226 22.15 2.65 6.15
N GLN A 227 23.14 2.86 5.25
CA GLN A 227 23.59 1.80 4.34
C GLN A 227 24.23 0.61 5.06
N GLN A 228 25.04 0.85 6.11
CA GLN A 228 25.62 -0.21 6.94
C GLN A 228 24.53 -1.03 7.67
N TYR A 229 23.52 -0.37 8.21
CA TYR A 229 22.40 -1.03 8.89
C TYR A 229 21.64 -1.93 7.91
N LEU A 230 21.22 -1.38 6.77
CA LEU A 230 20.47 -2.10 5.74
C LEU A 230 21.26 -3.26 5.14
N ALA A 231 22.58 -3.13 5.02
CA ALA A 231 23.46 -4.22 4.59
C ALA A 231 23.50 -5.38 5.61
N ARG A 232 23.30 -5.10 6.90
CA ARG A 232 23.52 -6.07 7.98
C ARG A 232 22.25 -6.69 8.55
N PHE A 233 21.16 -5.93 8.58
CA PHE A 233 19.88 -6.32 9.20
C PHE A 233 18.76 -6.35 8.17
N PRO A 234 18.80 -7.29 7.20
CA PRO A 234 17.72 -7.41 6.23
C PRO A 234 16.45 -7.91 6.91
N SER A 235 15.30 -7.43 6.45
CA SER A 235 14.01 -8.00 6.80
C SER A 235 13.92 -9.46 6.35
N ARG A 236 13.39 -10.33 7.23
CA ARG A 236 13.24 -11.77 7.01
C ARG A 236 11.88 -12.28 7.49
N GLY A 237 11.44 -13.40 6.94
CA GLY A 237 10.22 -14.08 7.35
C GLY A 237 8.99 -13.19 7.15
N SER A 238 8.28 -12.88 8.24
CA SER A 238 7.00 -12.16 8.22
C SER A 238 7.04 -10.75 7.67
N SER A 239 8.23 -10.17 7.55
CA SER A 239 8.44 -8.81 7.04
C SER A 239 9.23 -8.82 5.72
N ALA A 240 9.49 -9.98 5.11
CA ALA A 240 10.35 -10.08 3.92
C ALA A 240 9.67 -9.74 2.59
N ASN A 241 8.50 -9.09 2.62
CA ASN A 241 7.72 -8.72 1.45
C ASN A 241 8.14 -7.32 0.97
N ASN A 242 7.23 -6.34 0.93
CA ASN A 242 7.52 -4.95 0.60
C ASN A 242 8.69 -4.34 1.41
N HIS A 243 8.91 -4.73 2.68
CA HIS A 243 10.05 -4.15 3.43
C HIS A 243 11.39 -4.54 2.81
N ALA A 244 11.55 -5.79 2.36
CA ALA A 244 12.80 -6.22 1.74
C ALA A 244 13.07 -5.47 0.43
N VAL A 245 12.01 -5.21 -0.34
CA VAL A 245 12.07 -4.34 -1.53
C VAL A 245 12.47 -2.92 -1.14
N ALA A 246 11.79 -2.31 -0.17
CA ALA A 246 12.05 -0.93 0.26
C ALA A 246 13.46 -0.72 0.81
N GLU A 247 13.94 -1.67 1.61
CA GLU A 247 15.30 -1.67 2.18
C GLU A 247 16.37 -1.68 1.08
N GLN A 248 16.21 -2.54 0.06
CA GLN A 248 17.19 -2.63 -1.02
C GLN A 248 17.03 -1.52 -2.06
N ALA A 249 15.81 -1.06 -2.33
CA ALA A 249 15.56 0.10 -3.19
C ALA A 249 16.25 1.35 -2.63
N GLY A 250 16.03 1.68 -1.35
CA GLY A 250 16.68 2.83 -0.72
C GLY A 250 18.19 2.72 -0.62
N ARG A 251 18.71 1.51 -0.36
CA ARG A 251 20.15 1.27 -0.35
C ARG A 251 20.77 1.38 -1.74
N LEU A 252 20.11 0.88 -2.78
CA LEU A 252 20.55 1.03 -4.16
C LEU A 252 20.58 2.50 -4.55
N VAL A 253 19.48 3.23 -4.28
CA VAL A 253 19.37 4.66 -4.57
C VAL A 253 20.51 5.45 -3.91
N ALA A 254 20.75 5.23 -2.61
CA ALA A 254 21.84 5.90 -1.90
C ALA A 254 23.23 5.53 -2.42
N ALA A 255 23.46 4.27 -2.79
CA ALA A 255 24.76 3.83 -3.31
C ALA A 255 25.07 4.39 -4.70
N CYS A 256 24.04 4.76 -5.47
CA CYS A 256 24.15 5.48 -6.74
C CYS A 256 24.31 7.00 -6.51
N ALA A 257 23.44 7.61 -5.70
CA ALA A 257 23.41 9.06 -5.48
C ALA A 257 24.59 9.57 -4.63
N PHE A 258 25.12 8.72 -3.74
CA PHE A 258 26.19 9.06 -2.80
C PHE A 258 27.33 8.03 -2.88
N PRO A 259 28.08 7.96 -4.00
CA PRO A 259 29.15 6.98 -4.19
C PRO A 259 30.43 7.34 -3.41
N TRP A 260 30.26 7.88 -2.18
CA TRP A 260 31.28 8.57 -1.40
C TRP A 260 32.11 7.62 -0.52
N TYR A 261 31.66 6.39 -0.32
CA TYR A 261 32.27 5.45 0.63
C TYR A 261 33.08 4.37 -0.09
N ALA A 262 34.12 3.84 0.57
CA ALA A 262 34.88 2.70 0.07
C ALA A 262 33.99 1.49 -0.27
N GLU A 263 32.90 1.30 0.47
CA GLU A 263 31.95 0.20 0.27
C GLU A 263 30.90 0.44 -0.83
N SER A 264 30.79 1.66 -1.39
CA SER A 264 29.66 2.07 -2.25
C SER A 264 29.44 1.13 -3.43
N ASP A 265 30.51 0.74 -4.12
CA ASP A 265 30.39 -0.14 -5.29
C ASP A 265 29.90 -1.54 -4.92
N ARG A 266 30.33 -2.07 -3.77
CA ARG A 266 29.81 -3.34 -3.26
C ARG A 266 28.34 -3.18 -2.86
N TRP A 267 27.99 -2.08 -2.18
CA TRP A 267 26.63 -1.83 -1.76
C TRP A 267 25.67 -1.71 -2.93
N ARG A 268 26.06 -1.00 -4.00
CA ARG A 268 25.29 -0.87 -5.23
C ARG A 268 25.02 -2.23 -5.88
N ARG A 269 26.08 -3.02 -6.13
CA ARG A 269 25.94 -4.37 -6.71
C ARG A 269 25.08 -5.30 -5.85
N ASP A 270 25.34 -5.34 -4.54
CA ASP A 270 24.61 -6.21 -3.61
C ASP A 270 23.13 -5.81 -3.52
N ALA A 271 22.84 -4.51 -3.45
CA ALA A 271 21.48 -4.00 -3.36
C ALA A 271 20.70 -4.23 -4.66
N GLY A 272 21.32 -3.99 -5.82
CA GLY A 272 20.73 -4.29 -7.13
C GLY A 272 20.36 -5.76 -7.28
N ALA A 273 21.30 -6.68 -6.99
CA ALA A 273 21.04 -8.11 -7.08
C ALA A 273 19.93 -8.58 -6.12
N ARG A 274 19.89 -8.05 -4.90
CA ARG A 274 18.84 -8.40 -3.92
C ARG A 274 17.50 -7.80 -4.29
N LEU A 275 17.46 -6.56 -4.77
CA LEU A 275 16.24 -5.90 -5.23
C LEU A 275 15.62 -6.69 -6.38
N THR A 276 16.42 -7.12 -7.36
CA THR A 276 15.97 -7.99 -8.46
C THR A 276 15.29 -9.24 -7.93
N GLY A 277 15.95 -10.00 -7.04
CA GLY A 277 15.36 -11.20 -6.45
C GLY A 277 14.07 -10.92 -5.69
N HIS A 278 14.08 -9.94 -4.78
CA HIS A 278 12.91 -9.60 -3.97
C HIS A 278 11.73 -9.13 -4.81
N PHE A 279 11.94 -8.29 -5.82
CA PHE A 279 10.86 -7.79 -6.68
C PHE A 279 10.24 -8.90 -7.53
N LEU A 280 11.05 -9.76 -8.13
CA LEU A 280 10.57 -10.87 -8.96
C LEU A 280 9.84 -11.93 -8.13
N ASP A 281 10.30 -12.20 -6.91
CA ASP A 281 9.64 -13.14 -5.98
C ASP A 281 8.32 -12.59 -5.42
N ASN A 282 8.22 -11.25 -5.29
CA ASN A 282 7.08 -10.54 -4.71
C ASN A 282 6.05 -10.08 -5.75
N THR A 283 6.26 -10.33 -7.04
CA THR A 283 5.35 -9.95 -8.13
C THR A 283 5.08 -11.16 -9.03
N TRP A 284 3.86 -11.36 -9.52
CA TRP A 284 3.58 -12.40 -10.52
C TRP A 284 4.03 -11.97 -11.93
N GLU A 285 4.10 -12.93 -12.84
CA GLU A 285 4.49 -12.69 -14.24
C GLU A 285 3.52 -11.80 -15.02
N ASP A 286 2.28 -11.68 -14.54
CA ASP A 286 1.24 -10.78 -15.05
C ASP A 286 1.34 -9.35 -14.49
N GLY A 287 2.27 -9.12 -13.54
CA GLY A 287 2.56 -7.81 -12.97
C GLY A 287 1.88 -7.50 -11.64
N LEU A 288 0.89 -8.29 -11.19
CA LEU A 288 0.29 -8.03 -9.88
C LEU A 288 1.24 -8.39 -8.74
N ASN A 289 1.18 -7.60 -7.68
CA ASN A 289 1.97 -7.83 -6.48
C ASN A 289 1.39 -9.00 -5.68
N ARG A 290 2.26 -9.85 -5.14
CA ARG A 290 1.89 -11.10 -4.48
C ARG A 290 1.34 -10.93 -3.07
N GLU A 291 1.49 -9.74 -2.48
CA GLU A 291 0.95 -9.42 -1.15
C GLU A 291 -0.57 -9.42 -1.11
N LEU A 292 -1.23 -9.33 -2.26
CA LEU A 292 -2.69 -9.27 -2.38
C LEU A 292 -3.28 -8.14 -1.53
N ALA A 293 -2.55 -7.03 -1.56
CA ALA A 293 -2.87 -5.77 -0.92
C ALA A 293 -2.64 -4.69 -1.97
N THR A 294 -3.71 -4.04 -2.41
CA THR A 294 -3.65 -3.23 -3.64
C THR A 294 -2.76 -2.00 -3.48
N ASP A 295 -2.74 -1.38 -2.31
CA ASP A 295 -1.82 -0.26 -2.03
C ASP A 295 -0.36 -0.69 -2.00
N TYR A 296 -0.05 -1.93 -1.59
CA TYR A 296 1.31 -2.45 -1.65
C TYR A 296 1.78 -2.80 -3.06
N HIS A 297 0.86 -3.09 -3.99
CA HIS A 297 1.21 -3.12 -5.41
C HIS A 297 1.77 -1.77 -5.85
N ARG A 298 1.05 -0.68 -5.58
CA ARG A 298 1.52 0.69 -5.88
C ARG A 298 2.86 0.97 -5.20
N PHE A 299 2.97 0.74 -3.90
CA PHE A 299 4.18 1.06 -3.14
C PHE A 299 5.42 0.33 -3.68
N VAL A 300 5.31 -0.97 -3.97
CA VAL A 300 6.41 -1.77 -4.55
C VAL A 300 6.77 -1.29 -5.96
N THR A 301 5.79 -0.98 -6.81
CA THR A 301 6.01 -0.41 -8.14
C THR A 301 6.72 0.94 -8.08
N GLU A 302 6.33 1.83 -7.17
CA GLU A 302 6.99 3.13 -6.97
C GLU A 302 8.46 2.94 -6.50
N LEU A 303 8.71 2.07 -5.53
CA LEU A 303 10.05 1.80 -4.99
C LEU A 303 11.02 1.30 -6.07
N VAL A 304 10.58 0.32 -6.86
CA VAL A 304 11.42 -0.28 -7.90
C VAL A 304 11.62 0.71 -9.04
N THR A 305 10.61 1.51 -9.40
CA THR A 305 10.74 2.56 -10.43
C THR A 305 11.83 3.55 -10.06
N VAL A 306 11.77 4.11 -8.85
CA VAL A 306 12.76 5.11 -8.40
C VAL A 306 14.17 4.51 -8.37
N ALA A 307 14.31 3.28 -7.87
CA ALA A 307 15.61 2.61 -7.79
C ALA A 307 16.16 2.22 -9.17
N ALA A 308 15.32 1.77 -10.10
CA ALA A 308 15.72 1.41 -11.46
C ALA A 308 16.17 2.64 -12.27
N VAL A 309 15.41 3.74 -12.19
CA VAL A 309 15.79 5.01 -12.85
C VAL A 309 17.11 5.51 -12.27
N GLU A 310 17.28 5.53 -10.95
CA GLU A 310 18.54 5.95 -10.31
C GLU A 310 19.74 5.11 -10.76
N ALA A 311 19.58 3.78 -10.77
CA ALA A 311 20.62 2.85 -11.22
C ALA A 311 20.98 3.05 -12.70
N SER A 312 19.97 3.24 -13.56
CA SER A 312 20.16 3.56 -14.97
C SER A 312 20.90 4.88 -15.17
N THR A 313 20.52 5.94 -14.43
CA THR A 313 21.16 7.26 -14.52
C THR A 313 22.62 7.23 -14.06
N HIS A 314 22.95 6.38 -13.09
CA HIS A 314 24.35 6.16 -12.67
C HIS A 314 25.16 5.32 -13.69
N GLY A 315 24.49 4.54 -14.54
CA GLY A 315 25.13 3.64 -15.50
C GLY A 315 25.26 2.18 -15.05
N ASP A 316 24.61 1.80 -13.94
CA ASP A 316 24.53 0.42 -13.43
C ASP A 316 23.09 -0.11 -13.55
N ASP A 317 22.58 -0.16 -14.78
CA ASP A 317 21.20 -0.53 -15.07
C ASP A 317 20.80 -1.89 -14.47
N LEU A 318 19.55 -2.01 -14.03
CA LEU A 318 19.02 -3.27 -13.52
C LEU A 318 18.77 -4.26 -14.68
N PRO A 319 18.74 -5.57 -14.41
CA PRO A 319 18.48 -6.58 -15.44
C PRO A 319 17.16 -6.35 -16.19
N ALA A 320 17.10 -6.77 -17.46
CA ALA A 320 15.94 -6.57 -18.32
C ALA A 320 14.65 -7.15 -17.73
N GLU A 321 14.74 -8.27 -17.00
CA GLU A 321 13.58 -8.91 -16.36
C GLU A 321 12.91 -8.00 -15.31
N VAL A 322 13.68 -7.09 -14.69
CA VAL A 322 13.12 -6.08 -13.76
C VAL A 322 12.29 -5.07 -14.53
N TRP A 323 12.81 -4.53 -15.63
CA TRP A 323 12.09 -3.58 -16.48
C TRP A 323 10.85 -4.21 -17.10
N GLU A 324 10.94 -5.46 -17.55
CA GLU A 324 9.80 -6.23 -18.05
C GLU A 324 8.71 -6.41 -17.00
N ARG A 325 9.09 -6.84 -15.79
CA ARG A 325 8.14 -7.00 -14.69
C ARG A 325 7.55 -5.68 -14.24
N LEU A 326 8.34 -4.61 -14.23
CA LEU A 326 7.90 -3.27 -13.89
C LEU A 326 6.86 -2.75 -14.90
N ALA A 327 7.11 -2.93 -16.21
CA ALA A 327 6.15 -2.55 -17.24
C ALA A 327 4.82 -3.28 -17.10
N LYS A 328 4.87 -4.59 -16.81
CA LYS A 328 3.67 -5.38 -16.52
C LYS A 328 2.98 -4.96 -15.21
N SER A 329 3.73 -4.47 -14.22
CA SER A 329 3.15 -3.94 -12.99
C SER A 329 2.31 -2.69 -13.27
N PHE A 330 2.81 -1.75 -14.10
CA PHE A 330 2.00 -0.61 -14.55
C PHE A 330 0.79 -1.03 -15.40
N ASP A 331 0.96 -2.03 -16.27
CA ASP A 331 -0.16 -2.59 -17.04
C ASP A 331 -1.24 -3.18 -16.11
N ALA A 332 -0.84 -3.95 -15.10
CA ALA A 332 -1.75 -4.51 -14.11
C ALA A 332 -2.44 -3.41 -13.29
N ALA A 333 -1.71 -2.38 -12.85
CA ALA A 333 -2.27 -1.21 -12.18
C ALA A 333 -3.35 -0.54 -13.03
N ALA A 334 -3.10 -0.31 -14.32
CA ALA A 334 -4.06 0.29 -15.24
C ALA A 334 -5.31 -0.59 -15.46
N ALA A 335 -5.09 -1.90 -15.57
CA ALA A 335 -6.13 -2.86 -15.89
C ALA A 335 -7.18 -3.02 -14.79
N ILE A 336 -6.82 -2.81 -13.52
CA ILE A 336 -7.72 -2.98 -12.39
C ILE A 336 -8.49 -1.72 -12.00
N LEU A 337 -8.23 -0.56 -12.60
CA LEU A 337 -8.93 0.69 -12.22
C LEU A 337 -10.38 0.72 -12.71
N ASP A 338 -11.27 1.34 -11.94
CA ASP A 338 -12.58 1.76 -12.45
C ASP A 338 -12.49 3.00 -13.36
N ALA A 339 -13.62 3.43 -13.92
CA ALA A 339 -13.75 4.65 -14.73
C ALA A 339 -13.48 5.95 -13.94
N ALA A 340 -13.23 5.88 -12.64
CA ALA A 340 -12.74 6.99 -11.82
C ALA A 340 -11.24 6.92 -11.54
N GLY A 341 -10.54 5.94 -12.11
CA GLY A 341 -9.13 5.74 -11.88
C GLY A 341 -8.82 5.23 -10.48
N ARG A 342 -9.79 4.56 -9.81
CA ARG A 342 -9.62 4.03 -8.46
C ARG A 342 -9.42 2.51 -8.50
N PRO A 343 -8.48 1.97 -7.71
CA PRO A 343 -8.19 0.54 -7.68
C PRO A 343 -9.23 -0.23 -6.84
N PRO A 344 -9.23 -1.58 -6.84
CA PRO A 344 -9.79 -2.37 -5.75
C PRO A 344 -9.18 -1.99 -4.41
N ARG A 345 -9.87 -2.29 -3.30
CA ARG A 345 -9.43 -2.00 -1.94
C ARG A 345 -9.04 -3.27 -1.19
N GLN A 346 -8.52 -4.25 -1.92
CA GLN A 346 -8.16 -5.56 -1.39
C GLN A 346 -7.02 -5.45 -0.38
N GLY A 347 -7.17 -6.14 0.75
CA GLY A 347 -6.13 -6.31 1.78
C GLY A 347 -5.79 -5.03 2.54
N ASP A 348 -4.59 -5.01 3.12
CA ASP A 348 -4.11 -3.86 3.88
C ASP A 348 -3.72 -2.66 2.99
N ALA A 349 -4.03 -1.46 3.47
CA ALA A 349 -3.63 -0.17 2.93
C ALA A 349 -3.20 0.76 4.07
N ASP A 350 -1.96 1.25 4.01
CA ASP A 350 -1.37 2.16 5.01
C ASP A 350 -0.86 3.47 4.42
N GLU A 351 -1.31 3.80 3.20
CA GLU A 351 -0.91 4.98 2.43
C GLU A 351 0.61 5.08 2.19
N GLY A 352 1.34 3.95 2.22
CA GLY A 352 2.79 3.92 1.99
C GLY A 352 3.21 4.43 0.60
N ARG A 353 4.18 5.34 0.56
CA ARG A 353 4.74 5.94 -0.66
C ARG A 353 6.25 5.75 -0.72
N ALA A 354 6.79 5.51 -1.92
CA ALA A 354 8.25 5.42 -2.09
C ALA A 354 8.91 6.80 -2.04
N LEU A 355 8.27 7.78 -2.68
CA LEU A 355 8.73 9.15 -2.85
C LEU A 355 7.52 10.05 -3.10
N VAL A 356 7.54 11.25 -2.52
CA VAL A 356 6.47 12.25 -2.69
C VAL A 356 7.10 13.55 -3.16
N VAL A 357 6.71 13.99 -4.35
CA VAL A 357 7.17 15.25 -4.97
C VAL A 357 5.95 16.06 -5.38
N ASP A 358 4.98 15.40 -6.02
CA ASP A 358 3.65 15.93 -6.29
C ASP A 358 2.84 16.14 -5.00
N GLU A 359 1.74 16.88 -5.11
CA GLU A 359 0.80 17.11 -4.02
C GLU A 359 0.26 15.75 -3.46
N PRO A 360 0.41 15.47 -2.14
CA PRO A 360 0.12 14.15 -1.58
C PRO A 360 -1.37 13.75 -1.58
N ASP A 361 -2.29 14.68 -1.30
CA ASP A 361 -3.74 14.44 -1.28
C ASP A 361 -4.33 14.27 -2.70
N GLN A 362 -3.57 14.62 -3.72
CA GLN A 362 -3.84 14.45 -5.15
C GLN A 362 -3.18 13.21 -5.74
N ALA A 363 -2.47 12.41 -4.92
CA ALA A 363 -1.70 11.26 -5.37
C ALA A 363 -2.60 10.09 -5.80
N SER A 364 -3.15 10.20 -7.01
CA SER A 364 -4.03 9.21 -7.62
C SER A 364 -3.27 8.07 -8.28
N TRP A 365 -3.98 6.96 -8.52
CA TRP A 365 -3.48 5.86 -9.35
C TRP A 365 -3.28 6.28 -10.81
N THR A 366 -4.06 7.24 -11.31
CA THR A 366 -3.79 7.85 -12.62
C THR A 366 -2.48 8.64 -12.63
N GLY A 367 -2.03 9.20 -11.50
CA GLY A 367 -0.70 9.78 -11.34
C GLY A 367 0.43 8.74 -11.40
N LEU A 368 0.21 7.55 -10.80
CA LEU A 368 1.11 6.40 -10.96
C LEU A 368 1.19 5.97 -12.43
N LEU A 369 0.08 5.94 -13.15
CA LEU A 369 0.10 5.69 -14.61
C LEU A 369 0.87 6.78 -15.36
N GLY A 370 0.86 8.03 -14.87
CA GLY A 370 1.71 9.10 -15.40
C GLY A 370 3.20 8.76 -15.31
N TRP A 371 3.64 8.13 -14.22
CA TRP A 371 5.03 7.63 -14.11
C TRP A 371 5.26 6.50 -15.12
N GLY A 372 4.33 5.54 -15.18
CA GLY A 372 4.39 4.45 -16.14
C GLY A 372 4.50 4.94 -17.59
N ALA A 373 3.74 5.97 -17.96
CA ALA A 373 3.78 6.56 -19.29
C ALA A 373 5.16 7.15 -19.61
N SER A 374 5.81 7.81 -18.64
CA SER A 374 7.14 8.37 -18.79
C SER A 374 8.27 7.34 -18.77
N VAL A 375 8.09 6.22 -18.06
CA VAL A 375 9.18 5.26 -17.77
C VAL A 375 9.12 4.00 -18.63
N VAL A 376 7.92 3.48 -18.93
CA VAL A 376 7.73 2.24 -19.71
C VAL A 376 6.78 2.42 -20.90
N GLY A 377 6.21 3.61 -21.08
CA GLY A 377 5.24 3.92 -22.14
C GLY A 377 3.84 3.36 -21.87
N PRO A 378 2.77 4.10 -22.20
CA PRO A 378 1.41 3.65 -21.97
C PRO A 378 0.96 2.59 -22.99
N ARG A 379 -0.15 1.89 -22.69
CA ARG A 379 -0.87 1.07 -23.68
C ARG A 379 -2.11 1.82 -24.19
N PRO A 380 -2.61 1.53 -25.40
CA PRO A 380 -3.81 2.17 -25.93
C PRO A 380 -5.06 1.99 -25.06
N TRP A 381 -5.10 0.95 -24.24
CA TRP A 381 -6.23 0.62 -23.35
C TRP A 381 -6.05 1.14 -21.91
N TRP A 382 -4.91 1.76 -21.58
CA TRP A 382 -4.75 2.39 -20.27
C TRP A 382 -5.80 3.50 -20.09
N PRO A 383 -6.35 3.68 -18.88
CA PRO A 383 -7.01 4.92 -18.52
C PRO A 383 -6.07 6.10 -18.74
N GLU A 384 -6.61 7.29 -19.03
CA GLU A 384 -5.83 8.49 -19.27
C GLU A 384 -4.85 8.74 -18.12
N PRO A 385 -3.52 8.63 -18.35
CA PRO A 385 -2.53 8.89 -17.32
C PRO A 385 -2.55 10.35 -16.93
N ARG A 386 -2.58 10.66 -15.63
CA ARG A 386 -2.43 12.04 -15.15
C ARG A 386 -0.95 12.40 -15.19
N PRO A 387 -0.53 13.42 -15.96
CA PRO A 387 0.85 13.89 -15.92
C PRO A 387 1.21 14.44 -14.53
N THR A 388 2.41 14.13 -14.06
CA THR A 388 2.94 14.54 -12.75
C THR A 388 4.32 15.17 -12.91
N VAL A 389 4.74 15.99 -11.94
CA VAL A 389 6.12 16.53 -11.89
C VAL A 389 7.10 15.36 -11.75
N LEU A 390 6.83 14.42 -10.84
CA LEU A 390 7.73 13.28 -10.63
C LEU A 390 7.82 12.38 -11.86
N GLY A 391 6.69 12.07 -12.52
CA GLY A 391 6.70 11.30 -13.77
C GLY A 391 7.55 11.96 -14.86
N ALA A 392 7.40 13.28 -15.05
CA ALA A 392 8.19 14.03 -16.01
C ALA A 392 9.70 14.02 -15.68
N VAL A 393 10.06 14.18 -14.40
CA VAL A 393 11.46 14.12 -13.94
C VAL A 393 12.05 12.72 -14.17
N LEU A 394 11.32 11.66 -13.81
CA LEU A 394 11.75 10.28 -14.05
C LEU A 394 11.99 10.00 -15.53
N GLY A 395 11.06 10.45 -16.40
CA GLY A 395 11.22 10.35 -17.85
C GLY A 395 12.44 11.10 -18.38
N SER A 396 12.69 12.31 -17.87
CA SER A 396 13.86 13.11 -18.25
C SER A 396 15.19 12.45 -17.86
N LEU A 397 15.24 11.83 -16.68
CA LEU A 397 16.44 11.12 -16.19
C LEU A 397 16.75 9.86 -17.01
N LEU A 398 15.71 9.22 -17.54
CA LEU A 398 15.83 8.03 -18.37
C LEU A 398 16.09 8.35 -19.84
N GLY A 399 15.67 9.53 -20.30
CA GLY A 399 15.75 10.00 -21.68
C GLY A 399 14.66 9.42 -22.59
N ASN A 400 14.47 8.10 -22.58
CA ASN A 400 13.39 7.42 -23.32
C ASN A 400 12.73 6.34 -22.45
N PRO A 401 11.42 6.08 -22.60
CA PRO A 401 10.77 4.95 -21.94
C PRO A 401 11.45 3.63 -22.30
N ARG A 402 11.57 2.71 -21.34
CA ARG A 402 12.07 1.35 -21.60
C ARG A 402 10.98 0.51 -22.26
N GLU A 403 11.27 0.01 -23.45
CA GLU A 403 10.42 -1.00 -24.08
C GLU A 403 10.53 -2.34 -23.34
N ALA A 404 9.39 -2.98 -23.15
CA ALA A 404 9.30 -4.30 -22.52
C ALA A 404 8.47 -5.25 -23.41
N PRO A 405 9.02 -6.40 -23.82
CA PRO A 405 8.28 -7.39 -24.60
C PRO A 405 7.14 -8.04 -23.80
N GLY A 406 6.17 -8.64 -24.51
CA GLY A 406 5.14 -9.48 -23.90
C GLY A 406 4.06 -8.73 -23.10
N ARG A 407 3.94 -7.41 -23.29
CA ARG A 407 2.85 -6.60 -22.72
C ARG A 407 1.53 -6.87 -23.45
N ALA A 408 0.43 -6.91 -22.71
CA ALA A 408 -0.87 -7.29 -23.26
C ALA A 408 -1.37 -6.27 -24.33
N PRO A 409 -1.86 -6.74 -25.49
CA PRO A 409 -2.40 -5.87 -26.53
C PRO A 409 -3.78 -5.31 -26.17
N VAL A 410 -4.51 -5.99 -25.28
CA VAL A 410 -5.83 -5.62 -24.75
C VAL A 410 -5.79 -5.59 -23.23
N ARG A 411 -6.72 -4.86 -22.61
CA ARG A 411 -6.84 -4.74 -21.16
C ARG A 411 -7.12 -6.12 -20.53
N PRO A 412 -6.20 -6.68 -19.71
CA PRO A 412 -6.46 -7.90 -18.98
C PRO A 412 -7.62 -7.71 -17.99
N ARG A 413 -8.49 -8.72 -17.88
CA ARG A 413 -9.60 -8.75 -16.91
C ARG A 413 -9.44 -9.84 -15.85
N SER A 414 -8.42 -10.69 -15.99
CA SER A 414 -8.14 -11.81 -15.09
C SER A 414 -6.66 -11.91 -14.79
N PHE A 415 -6.36 -12.16 -13.52
CA PHE A 415 -5.02 -12.35 -13.00
C PHE A 415 -5.01 -13.63 -12.16
N ALA A 416 -4.79 -14.76 -12.83
CA ALA A 416 -4.97 -16.09 -12.24
C ALA A 416 -4.09 -16.33 -11.00
N GLY A 417 -2.87 -15.79 -10.96
CA GLY A 417 -1.99 -15.90 -9.80
C GLY A 417 -2.57 -15.22 -8.56
N ALA A 418 -3.18 -14.05 -8.76
CA ALA A 418 -3.84 -13.28 -7.72
C ALA A 418 -5.27 -13.76 -7.42
N GLY A 419 -5.85 -14.57 -8.30
CA GLY A 419 -7.27 -14.91 -8.31
C GLY A 419 -8.16 -13.66 -8.43
N LEU A 420 -7.69 -12.61 -9.09
CA LEU A 420 -8.44 -11.36 -9.26
C LEU A 420 -9.10 -11.33 -10.63
N THR A 421 -10.41 -11.14 -10.66
CA THR A 421 -11.19 -11.00 -11.91
C THR A 421 -12.04 -9.74 -11.87
N ILE A 422 -12.04 -8.97 -12.95
CA ILE A 422 -12.87 -7.77 -13.14
C ILE A 422 -13.95 -8.05 -14.17
N LEU A 423 -15.21 -8.06 -13.74
CA LEU A 423 -16.37 -8.01 -14.63
C LEU A 423 -16.75 -6.54 -14.83
N SER A 424 -16.83 -6.09 -16.08
CA SER A 424 -17.20 -4.70 -16.37
C SER A 424 -18.00 -4.53 -17.65
N THR A 425 -18.87 -3.53 -17.67
CA THR A 425 -19.53 -3.05 -18.89
C THR A 425 -18.57 -2.23 -19.74
N ASP A 426 -18.76 -2.23 -21.06
CA ASP A 426 -17.96 -1.39 -21.94
C ASP A 426 -18.27 0.11 -21.72
N PRO A 427 -17.27 1.00 -21.83
CA PRO A 427 -17.46 2.44 -21.62
C PRO A 427 -18.55 3.07 -22.49
N ASP A 428 -18.78 2.52 -23.69
CA ASP A 428 -19.75 3.05 -24.65
C ASP A 428 -21.21 2.68 -24.33
N ARG A 429 -21.45 1.79 -23.35
CA ARG A 429 -22.79 1.28 -22.99
C ARG A 429 -23.48 2.09 -21.89
N GLY A 430 -22.94 3.26 -21.56
CA GLY A 430 -23.42 4.12 -20.48
C GLY A 430 -22.49 4.07 -19.25
N PRO A 431 -22.99 4.41 -18.06
CA PRO A 431 -22.16 4.45 -16.86
C PRO A 431 -21.58 3.06 -16.59
N GLU A 432 -20.30 3.00 -16.24
CA GLU A 432 -19.61 1.74 -16.01
C GLU A 432 -20.23 0.99 -14.82
N ILE A 433 -20.54 -0.29 -14.99
CA ILE A 433 -20.63 -1.23 -13.87
C ILE A 433 -19.27 -1.94 -13.81
N TRP A 434 -18.61 -1.84 -12.68
CA TRP A 434 -17.32 -2.48 -12.42
C TRP A 434 -17.46 -3.38 -11.20
N CYS A 435 -17.12 -4.65 -11.34
CA CYS A 435 -17.24 -5.66 -10.29
C CYS A 435 -15.95 -6.45 -10.15
N ARG A 436 -15.31 -6.31 -9.00
CA ARG A 436 -14.14 -7.11 -8.62
C ARG A 436 -14.59 -8.39 -7.93
N CYS A 437 -14.05 -9.53 -8.36
CA CYS A 437 -14.31 -10.84 -7.77
C CYS A 437 -13.04 -11.43 -7.17
N ASP A 438 -13.13 -11.95 -5.94
CA ASP A 438 -12.01 -12.56 -5.21
C ASP A 438 -11.98 -14.08 -5.31
N GLY A 439 -11.12 -14.61 -6.17
CA GLY A 439 -10.74 -16.02 -6.23
C GLY A 439 -9.34 -16.26 -5.69
N GLY A 440 -8.74 -15.28 -5.01
CA GLY A 440 -7.34 -15.27 -4.61
C GLY A 440 -7.06 -16.14 -3.39
N PRO A 441 -5.79 -16.52 -3.18
CA PRO A 441 -5.38 -17.07 -1.89
C PRO A 441 -5.50 -16.00 -0.80
N LEU A 442 -5.58 -16.43 0.47
CA LEU A 442 -5.72 -15.54 1.63
C LEU A 442 -4.69 -14.40 1.70
N GLY A 443 -3.50 -14.57 1.11
CA GLY A 443 -2.45 -13.57 1.10
C GLY A 443 -1.09 -14.21 0.81
N PHE A 444 -0.03 -13.42 0.97
CA PHE A 444 1.32 -13.87 0.63
C PHE A 444 2.02 -14.65 1.75
N LEU A 445 2.75 -15.68 1.34
CA LEU A 445 3.52 -16.59 2.20
C LEU A 445 2.67 -17.23 3.31
N SER A 446 3.31 -17.94 4.23
CA SER A 446 2.63 -18.77 5.24
C SER A 446 1.87 -17.99 6.31
N ILE A 447 2.04 -16.67 6.38
CA ILE A 447 1.41 -15.82 7.40
C ILE A 447 0.28 -14.94 6.87
N ALA A 448 0.26 -14.68 5.54
CA ALA A 448 -0.68 -13.79 4.87
C ALA A 448 -0.88 -12.47 5.65
N ALA A 449 0.23 -11.77 5.94
CA ALA A 449 0.27 -10.64 6.88
C ALA A 449 -0.81 -9.58 6.62
N HIS A 450 -0.99 -9.26 5.35
CA HIS A 450 -1.84 -8.20 4.82
C HIS A 450 -3.15 -8.69 4.20
N GLY A 451 -3.38 -10.01 4.28
CA GLY A 451 -4.61 -10.64 3.82
C GLY A 451 -5.76 -10.46 4.80
N HIS A 452 -6.97 -10.44 4.27
CA HIS A 452 -8.23 -10.44 5.01
C HIS A 452 -8.93 -11.80 4.88
N ALA A 453 -9.91 -12.11 5.73
CA ALA A 453 -10.72 -13.33 5.62
C ALA A 453 -11.91 -13.11 4.65
N ASP A 454 -11.58 -12.73 3.43
CA ASP A 454 -12.47 -12.12 2.43
C ASP A 454 -12.61 -12.95 1.14
N ALA A 455 -12.32 -14.26 1.17
CA ALA A 455 -12.45 -15.08 -0.01
C ALA A 455 -13.89 -15.05 -0.57
N LEU A 456 -13.97 -14.99 -1.89
CA LEU A 456 -15.20 -14.78 -2.67
C LEU A 456 -15.90 -13.44 -2.43
N SER A 457 -15.28 -12.49 -1.72
CA SER A 457 -15.81 -11.12 -1.62
C SER A 457 -15.90 -10.45 -2.98
N VAL A 458 -16.87 -9.54 -3.10
CA VAL A 458 -17.03 -8.68 -4.28
C VAL A 458 -16.98 -7.21 -3.89
N GLU A 459 -16.40 -6.39 -4.77
CA GLU A 459 -16.62 -4.93 -4.75
C GLU A 459 -17.37 -4.56 -6.02
N VAL A 460 -18.39 -3.71 -5.90
CA VAL A 460 -19.22 -3.29 -7.03
C VAL A 460 -19.28 -1.78 -7.07
N ARG A 461 -19.02 -1.22 -8.25
CA ARG A 461 -19.04 0.22 -8.50
C ARG A 461 -19.91 0.53 -9.70
N HIS A 462 -20.60 1.67 -9.61
CA HIS A 462 -21.38 2.23 -10.70
C HIS A 462 -20.90 3.64 -11.00
N ASP A 463 -20.18 3.81 -12.10
CA ASP A 463 -19.56 5.05 -12.56
C ASP A 463 -18.73 5.76 -11.49
N GLY A 464 -17.87 4.99 -10.83
CA GLY A 464 -17.04 5.52 -9.76
C GLY A 464 -17.79 5.77 -8.45
N VAL A 465 -19.02 5.28 -8.26
CA VAL A 465 -19.65 5.22 -6.94
C VAL A 465 -19.49 3.82 -6.37
N GLU A 466 -18.96 3.72 -5.15
CA GLU A 466 -18.87 2.45 -4.42
C GLU A 466 -20.26 2.01 -3.99
N VAL A 467 -20.80 0.96 -4.61
CA VAL A 467 -22.14 0.44 -4.33
C VAL A 467 -22.05 -0.68 -3.30
N LEU A 468 -21.25 -1.71 -3.58
CA LEU A 468 -20.80 -2.70 -2.60
C LEU A 468 -19.31 -2.48 -2.36
N VAL A 469 -18.93 -2.19 -1.12
CA VAL A 469 -17.60 -1.67 -0.80
C VAL A 469 -16.81 -2.64 0.06
N ASP A 470 -15.49 -2.66 -0.12
CA ASP A 470 -14.58 -3.21 0.88
C ASP A 470 -14.40 -2.17 2.02
N PRO A 471 -14.45 -2.58 3.29
CA PRO A 471 -14.39 -1.66 4.42
C PRO A 471 -13.00 -1.02 4.60
N GLY A 472 -11.92 -1.59 4.05
CA GLY A 472 -10.55 -1.11 4.21
C GLY A 472 -9.86 -1.59 5.49
N THR A 473 -8.77 -0.92 5.89
CA THR A 473 -7.82 -1.43 6.91
C THR A 473 -7.94 -0.78 8.29
N TYR A 474 -8.23 0.52 8.32
CA TYR A 474 -8.26 1.37 9.52
C TYR A 474 -6.94 1.48 10.31
N CYS A 475 -6.49 0.43 10.99
CA CYS A 475 -5.39 0.51 11.94
C CYS A 475 -4.57 -0.77 11.99
N TYR A 476 -3.34 -0.71 12.48
CA TYR A 476 -2.50 -1.90 12.73
C TYR A 476 -2.32 -2.23 14.22
N HIS A 477 -2.27 -1.20 15.05
CA HIS A 477 -1.98 -1.29 16.48
C HIS A 477 -3.01 -0.48 17.27
N GLY A 478 -2.98 -0.62 18.60
CA GLY A 478 -3.79 0.19 19.53
C GLY A 478 -5.24 -0.24 19.69
N GLU A 479 -5.87 -0.63 18.58
CA GLU A 479 -7.30 -0.92 18.51
C GLU A 479 -7.56 -2.35 18.01
N PRO A 480 -7.22 -3.38 18.81
CA PRO A 480 -7.23 -4.77 18.36
C PRO A 480 -8.62 -5.27 17.94
N ALA A 481 -9.69 -4.79 18.58
CA ALA A 481 -11.06 -5.15 18.18
C ALA A 481 -11.40 -4.65 16.77
N TRP A 482 -10.93 -3.44 16.42
CA TRP A 482 -11.14 -2.85 15.10
C TRP A 482 -10.28 -3.53 14.05
N ARG A 483 -9.00 -3.78 14.34
CA ARG A 483 -8.13 -4.57 13.46
C ARG A 483 -8.72 -5.96 13.19
N SER A 484 -9.25 -6.63 14.21
CA SER A 484 -9.90 -7.93 14.04
C SER A 484 -11.17 -7.84 13.19
N TYR A 485 -12.01 -6.82 13.41
CA TYR A 485 -13.21 -6.58 12.60
C TYR A 485 -12.88 -6.34 11.12
N PHE A 486 -12.03 -5.37 10.78
CA PHE A 486 -11.76 -5.00 9.38
C PHE A 486 -11.15 -6.14 8.56
N ARG A 487 -10.52 -7.13 9.21
CA ARG A 487 -9.98 -8.34 8.55
C ARG A 487 -10.92 -9.54 8.55
N SER A 488 -12.04 -9.47 9.26
CA SER A 488 -12.95 -10.60 9.46
C SER A 488 -13.89 -10.78 8.28
N THR A 489 -14.46 -11.97 8.14
CA THR A 489 -15.41 -12.26 7.04
C THR A 489 -16.67 -11.40 7.11
N ARG A 490 -17.15 -11.07 8.31
CA ARG A 490 -18.33 -10.21 8.50
C ARG A 490 -18.15 -8.76 8.05
N ALA A 491 -16.91 -8.36 7.72
CA ALA A 491 -16.63 -7.03 7.23
C ALA A 491 -16.59 -6.98 5.69
N HIS A 492 -16.75 -8.12 5.01
CA HIS A 492 -16.63 -8.23 3.56
C HIS A 492 -17.93 -8.73 2.93
N ASN A 493 -18.13 -8.42 1.65
CA ASN A 493 -19.34 -8.77 0.90
C ASN A 493 -19.36 -10.27 0.55
N THR A 494 -19.47 -11.15 1.55
CA THR A 494 -19.38 -12.61 1.40
C THR A 494 -20.15 -13.32 2.53
N VAL A 495 -20.12 -14.66 2.53
CA VAL A 495 -20.85 -15.49 3.48
C VAL A 495 -20.00 -15.82 4.72
N GLU A 496 -20.59 -15.62 5.90
CA GLU A 496 -20.12 -16.08 7.21
C GLU A 496 -20.96 -17.28 7.70
N LEU A 497 -20.29 -18.35 8.16
CA LEU A 497 -20.95 -19.54 8.73
C LEU A 497 -20.72 -19.63 10.24
N ASP A 498 -21.78 -19.91 11.00
CA ASP A 498 -21.77 -20.06 12.45
C ASP A 498 -20.98 -18.95 13.17
N ARG A 499 -21.15 -17.70 12.71
CA ARG A 499 -20.49 -16.49 13.28
C ARG A 499 -18.96 -16.60 13.35
N THR A 500 -18.37 -17.32 12.39
CA THR A 500 -16.93 -17.55 12.35
C THR A 500 -16.36 -17.09 11.03
N SER A 501 -15.24 -16.36 11.04
CA SER A 501 -14.52 -15.99 9.81
C SER A 501 -13.97 -17.19 9.06
N GLN A 502 -13.84 -17.08 7.75
CA GLN A 502 -13.26 -18.09 6.86
C GLN A 502 -11.83 -18.50 7.30
N ALA A 503 -11.04 -17.55 7.83
CA ALA A 503 -9.71 -17.78 8.40
C ALA A 503 -9.67 -17.50 9.92
N ARG A 504 -8.75 -18.16 10.64
CA ARG A 504 -8.52 -17.96 12.07
C ARG A 504 -7.35 -17.00 12.32
N GLU A 505 -7.64 -15.86 12.93
CA GLU A 505 -6.63 -14.88 13.31
C GLU A 505 -5.65 -15.47 14.36
N GLY A 506 -4.36 -15.28 14.12
CA GLY A 506 -3.26 -15.59 15.05
C GLY A 506 -2.54 -14.35 15.59
N GLY A 507 -2.95 -13.16 15.15
CA GLY A 507 -2.45 -11.85 15.53
C GLY A 507 -2.65 -10.81 14.42
N PRO A 508 -2.28 -9.54 14.66
CA PRO A 508 -2.60 -8.40 13.78
C PRO A 508 -1.98 -8.48 12.37
N PHE A 509 -1.00 -9.38 12.18
CA PHE A 509 -0.32 -9.67 10.90
C PHE A 509 -0.07 -11.17 10.72
N LEU A 510 -0.92 -12.02 11.31
CA LEU A 510 -0.74 -13.46 11.26
C LEU A 510 -2.07 -14.18 11.17
N TRP A 511 -2.27 -14.94 10.10
CA TRP A 511 -3.29 -15.97 10.04
C TRP A 511 -2.73 -17.32 10.50
N SER A 512 -3.56 -18.07 11.24
CA SER A 512 -3.19 -19.41 11.74
C SER A 512 -3.67 -20.56 10.86
N THR A 513 -4.50 -20.24 9.86
CA THR A 513 -5.08 -21.15 8.87
C THR A 513 -4.97 -20.53 7.48
N ALA A 514 -4.77 -21.35 6.46
CA ALA A 514 -4.97 -20.94 5.08
C ALA A 514 -6.45 -21.03 4.70
N VAL A 515 -6.85 -20.32 3.65
CA VAL A 515 -8.14 -20.49 2.98
C VAL A 515 -7.84 -20.95 1.55
N PRO A 516 -7.87 -22.26 1.29
CA PRO A 516 -7.72 -22.77 -0.06
C PRO A 516 -8.91 -22.31 -0.90
N VAL A 517 -8.62 -21.61 -1.99
CA VAL A 517 -9.57 -21.28 -3.05
C VAL A 517 -9.22 -22.13 -4.26
N ASP A 518 -10.23 -22.73 -4.87
CA ASP A 518 -10.09 -23.51 -6.09
C ASP A 518 -11.28 -23.28 -7.03
N HIS A 519 -11.23 -23.91 -8.19
CA HIS A 519 -12.28 -23.85 -9.21
C HIS A 519 -12.63 -22.42 -9.66
N VAL A 520 -11.63 -21.55 -9.82
CA VAL A 520 -11.82 -20.25 -10.46
C VAL A 520 -12.11 -20.48 -11.94
N VAL A 521 -13.35 -20.27 -12.34
CA VAL A 521 -13.84 -20.43 -13.72
C VAL A 521 -14.39 -19.10 -14.19
N GLU A 522 -13.95 -18.68 -15.36
CA GLU A 522 -14.35 -17.44 -16.00
C GLU A 522 -14.92 -17.76 -17.38
N SER A 523 -15.99 -17.07 -17.76
CA SER A 523 -16.57 -17.24 -19.09
C SER A 523 -17.18 -15.95 -19.59
N GLY A 524 -16.97 -15.65 -20.88
CA GLY A 524 -17.61 -14.53 -21.56
C GLY A 524 -17.20 -13.14 -21.03
N LEU A 525 -15.97 -12.95 -20.54
CA LEU A 525 -15.52 -11.64 -20.01
C LEU A 525 -15.73 -10.49 -21.00
N ASP A 526 -15.60 -10.76 -22.30
CA ASP A 526 -15.86 -9.82 -23.40
C ASP A 526 -17.23 -10.02 -24.09
N ALA A 527 -18.04 -11.00 -23.65
CA ALA A 527 -19.37 -11.26 -24.19
C ALA A 527 -20.45 -10.38 -23.53
N GLU A 528 -21.70 -10.49 -24.00
CA GLU A 528 -22.86 -9.81 -23.39
C GLU A 528 -23.08 -10.20 -21.92
N VAL A 529 -22.84 -11.47 -21.61
CA VAL A 529 -22.89 -12.00 -20.25
C VAL A 529 -21.49 -12.48 -19.88
N SER A 530 -20.92 -11.85 -18.86
CA SER A 530 -19.66 -12.28 -18.26
C SER A 530 -19.92 -12.96 -16.93
N THR A 531 -19.23 -14.06 -16.66
CA THR A 531 -19.40 -14.87 -15.45
C THR A 531 -18.06 -15.19 -14.82
N TRP A 532 -18.08 -15.24 -13.50
CA TRP A 532 -16.99 -15.70 -12.65
C TRP A 532 -17.56 -16.64 -11.61
N GLN A 533 -16.88 -17.75 -11.36
CA GLN A 533 -17.23 -18.71 -10.31
C GLN A 533 -15.97 -19.12 -9.58
N ALA A 534 -16.05 -19.26 -8.25
CA ALA A 534 -14.99 -19.86 -7.46
C ALA A 534 -15.55 -20.47 -6.17
N ARG A 535 -14.76 -21.34 -5.52
CA ARG A 535 -15.13 -21.95 -4.24
C ARG A 535 -13.96 -21.95 -3.27
N HIS A 536 -14.26 -21.91 -1.98
CA HIS A 536 -13.25 -21.96 -0.93
C HIS A 536 -13.58 -22.95 0.19
N HIS A 537 -12.53 -23.47 0.82
CA HIS A 537 -12.62 -24.51 1.85
C HIS A 537 -12.37 -23.96 3.27
N GLY A 538 -12.53 -22.65 3.46
CA GLY A 538 -12.21 -21.97 4.72
C GLY A 538 -12.99 -22.52 5.92
N TYR A 539 -14.19 -23.05 5.68
CA TYR A 539 -15.05 -23.62 6.71
C TYR A 539 -14.88 -25.13 6.95
N GLY A 540 -13.91 -25.79 6.31
CA GLY A 540 -13.69 -27.25 6.43
C GLY A 540 -13.42 -27.79 7.84
N ARG A 541 -13.35 -26.91 8.85
CA ARG A 541 -13.22 -27.22 10.28
C ARG A 541 -14.56 -27.31 11.02
N LEU A 542 -15.65 -26.82 10.41
CA LEU A 542 -17.01 -26.93 10.94
C LEU A 542 -17.55 -28.33 10.66
N ALA A 543 -18.65 -28.72 11.33
CA ALA A 543 -19.32 -29.99 11.08
C ALA A 543 -19.70 -30.11 9.59
N GLY A 544 -19.60 -31.30 8.99
CA GLY A 544 -19.88 -31.49 7.56
C GLY A 544 -18.85 -30.91 6.59
N SER A 545 -17.83 -30.19 7.09
CA SER A 545 -16.76 -29.56 6.30
C SER A 545 -17.28 -28.72 5.12
N PRO A 546 -18.11 -27.69 5.38
CA PRO A 546 -18.80 -26.97 4.33
C PRO A 546 -17.85 -26.26 3.37
N VAL A 547 -18.25 -26.27 2.10
CA VAL A 547 -17.55 -25.60 1.00
C VAL A 547 -18.46 -24.50 0.49
N HIS A 548 -17.98 -23.26 0.50
CA HIS A 548 -18.72 -22.13 -0.03
C HIS A 548 -18.27 -21.89 -1.47
N GLU A 549 -19.24 -21.88 -2.38
CA GLU A 549 -19.10 -21.62 -3.80
C GLU A 549 -19.94 -20.41 -4.16
N ARG A 550 -19.35 -19.49 -4.93
CA ARG A 550 -20.01 -18.29 -5.41
C ARG A 550 -19.91 -18.20 -6.92
N THR A 551 -21.02 -17.82 -7.55
CA THR A 551 -21.06 -17.42 -8.96
C THR A 551 -21.51 -15.97 -9.06
N VAL A 552 -20.77 -15.17 -9.82
CA VAL A 552 -21.10 -13.78 -10.15
C VAL A 552 -21.32 -13.68 -11.65
N GLY A 553 -22.47 -13.17 -12.06
CA GLY A 553 -22.81 -12.91 -13.46
C GLY A 553 -23.11 -11.43 -13.68
N LEU A 554 -22.58 -10.85 -14.76
CA LEU A 554 -22.92 -9.51 -15.21
C LEU A 554 -23.53 -9.60 -16.61
N ASP A 555 -24.82 -9.33 -16.71
CA ASP A 555 -25.51 -9.05 -17.97
C ASP A 555 -25.34 -7.56 -18.29
N LYS A 556 -24.50 -7.28 -19.28
CA LYS A 556 -24.10 -5.92 -19.64
C LYS A 556 -25.24 -5.12 -20.27
N SER A 557 -26.13 -5.80 -21.00
CA SER A 557 -27.26 -5.18 -21.70
C SER A 557 -28.43 -4.93 -20.75
N ALA A 558 -28.73 -5.89 -19.87
CA ALA A 558 -29.74 -5.73 -18.83
C ALA A 558 -29.27 -4.87 -17.65
N ARG A 559 -27.98 -4.49 -17.60
CA ARG A 559 -27.35 -3.77 -16.48
C ARG A 559 -27.63 -4.45 -15.13
N ARG A 560 -27.45 -5.77 -15.12
CA ARG A 560 -27.81 -6.63 -14.00
C ARG A 560 -26.61 -7.44 -13.54
N LEU A 561 -26.31 -7.33 -12.25
CA LEU A 561 -25.34 -8.19 -11.57
C LEU A 561 -26.12 -9.22 -10.74
N THR A 562 -25.76 -10.49 -10.87
CA THR A 562 -26.31 -11.58 -10.05
C THR A 562 -25.17 -12.21 -9.26
N ILE A 563 -25.37 -12.40 -7.95
CA ILE A 563 -24.44 -13.04 -7.02
C ILE A 563 -25.18 -14.22 -6.42
N ALA A 564 -24.71 -15.44 -6.70
CA ALA A 564 -25.34 -16.68 -6.26
C ALA A 564 -24.38 -17.45 -5.36
N ASP A 565 -24.80 -17.70 -4.12
CA ASP A 565 -24.02 -18.43 -3.11
C ASP A 565 -24.60 -19.83 -2.87
N ARG A 566 -23.70 -20.82 -2.79
CA ARG A 566 -24.02 -22.21 -2.47
C ARG A 566 -23.07 -22.74 -1.41
N ILE A 567 -23.63 -23.38 -0.39
CA ILE A 567 -22.85 -24.04 0.67
C ILE A 567 -22.99 -25.56 0.50
N GLY A 568 -21.97 -26.19 -0.06
CA GLY A 568 -21.87 -27.65 -0.14
C GLY A 568 -21.71 -28.25 1.26
N SER A 569 -22.47 -29.30 1.57
CA SER A 569 -22.44 -30.01 2.86
C SER A 569 -22.69 -29.13 4.09
N GLY A 570 -23.41 -28.01 3.92
CA GLY A 570 -23.64 -27.02 4.97
C GLY A 570 -25.01 -27.09 5.66
N GLU A 571 -25.80 -28.15 5.49
CA GLU A 571 -27.17 -28.20 6.04
C GLU A 571 -27.19 -27.96 7.55
N GLY A 572 -28.08 -27.08 8.00
CA GLY A 572 -28.26 -26.77 9.42
C GLY A 572 -27.30 -25.73 10.00
N HIS A 573 -26.31 -25.25 9.24
CA HIS A 573 -25.44 -24.15 9.68
C HIS A 573 -26.18 -22.80 9.67
N GLU A 574 -25.86 -21.92 10.64
CA GLU A 574 -26.29 -20.52 10.57
C GLU A 574 -25.50 -19.83 9.45
N VAL A 575 -26.22 -19.17 8.55
CA VAL A 575 -25.66 -18.40 7.44
C VAL A 575 -25.89 -16.93 7.68
N ARG A 576 -24.84 -16.14 7.52
CA ARG A 576 -24.90 -14.68 7.44
C ARG A 576 -24.34 -14.21 6.11
N LEU A 577 -25.14 -13.48 5.35
CA LEU A 577 -24.68 -12.79 4.14
C LEU A 577 -24.60 -11.30 4.43
N HIS A 578 -23.41 -10.73 4.26
CA HIS A 578 -23.15 -9.32 4.50
C HIS A 578 -23.03 -8.58 3.17
N LEU A 579 -23.68 -7.42 3.07
CA LEU A 579 -23.57 -6.49 1.93
C LEU A 579 -23.30 -5.08 2.48
N HIS A 580 -22.05 -4.63 2.40
CA HIS A 580 -21.57 -3.33 2.88
C HIS A 580 -21.76 -2.29 1.78
N LEU A 581 -22.62 -1.30 2.05
CA LEU A 581 -22.89 -0.23 1.10
C LEU A 581 -21.84 0.87 1.20
N GLY A 582 -21.45 1.45 0.07
CA GLY A 582 -20.50 2.55 0.06
C GLY A 582 -21.04 3.82 0.74
N PRO A 583 -20.17 4.73 1.17
CA PRO A 583 -20.55 5.88 2.02
C PRO A 583 -21.47 6.90 1.34
N ALA A 584 -21.52 6.91 0.01
CA ALA A 584 -22.42 7.78 -0.76
C ALA A 584 -23.81 7.16 -1.01
N VAL A 585 -24.01 5.89 -0.63
CA VAL A 585 -25.24 5.13 -0.91
C VAL A 585 -26.19 5.24 0.27
N THR A 586 -27.43 5.61 -0.04
CA THR A 586 -28.56 5.52 0.87
C THR A 586 -29.42 4.31 0.49
N VAL A 587 -30.08 3.71 1.48
CA VAL A 587 -30.88 2.50 1.28
C VAL A 587 -32.22 2.58 2.02
N SER A 588 -33.26 2.09 1.35
CA SER A 588 -34.54 1.73 1.98
C SER A 588 -34.74 0.22 1.84
N LEU A 589 -34.79 -0.50 2.97
CA LEU A 589 -34.99 -1.95 3.02
C LEU A 589 -36.45 -2.27 3.38
N ASP A 590 -37.11 -3.07 2.55
CA ASP A 590 -38.45 -3.62 2.79
C ASP A 590 -38.46 -5.13 2.51
N GLY A 591 -38.49 -5.93 3.57
CA GLY A 591 -38.38 -7.38 3.49
C GLY A 591 -37.10 -7.82 2.77
N CYS A 592 -37.26 -8.45 1.61
CA CYS A 592 -36.15 -8.95 0.78
C CYS A 592 -35.83 -8.03 -0.41
N ARG A 593 -36.24 -6.76 -0.35
CA ARG A 593 -35.97 -5.77 -1.39
C ARG A 593 -35.30 -4.53 -0.78
N ALA A 594 -34.19 -4.10 -1.37
CA ALA A 594 -33.51 -2.87 -0.98
C ALA A 594 -33.41 -1.91 -2.16
N GLU A 595 -33.91 -0.68 -1.99
CA GLU A 595 -33.79 0.39 -2.98
C GLU A 595 -32.59 1.27 -2.61
N LEU A 596 -31.63 1.38 -3.52
CA LEU A 596 -30.41 2.16 -3.34
C LEU A 596 -30.48 3.44 -4.15
N THR A 597 -30.05 4.55 -3.56
CA THR A 597 -29.84 5.81 -4.29
C THR A 597 -28.55 6.50 -3.86
N TRP A 598 -27.92 7.20 -4.79
CA TRP A 598 -26.69 7.96 -4.54
C TRP A 598 -26.57 9.16 -5.48
N THR A 599 -25.73 10.11 -5.09
CA THR A 599 -25.28 11.19 -5.97
C THR A 599 -23.88 10.87 -6.49
N GLY A 600 -23.77 10.64 -7.80
CA GLY A 600 -22.52 10.38 -8.49
C GLY A 600 -21.78 11.65 -8.91
N ARG A 601 -20.79 11.47 -9.79
CA ARG A 601 -19.96 12.57 -10.30
C ARG A 601 -20.81 13.58 -11.07
N GLY A 602 -20.47 14.86 -10.92
CA GLY A 602 -21.21 15.96 -11.53
C GLY A 602 -22.64 16.14 -10.99
N GLY A 603 -22.98 15.54 -9.84
CA GLY A 603 -24.31 15.64 -9.23
C GLY A 603 -25.37 14.69 -9.83
N VAL A 604 -24.96 13.80 -10.74
CA VAL A 604 -25.86 12.85 -11.40
C VAL A 604 -26.45 11.89 -10.39
N GLN A 605 -27.78 11.77 -10.34
CA GLN A 605 -28.44 10.80 -9.48
C GLN A 605 -28.35 9.41 -10.08
N GLY A 606 -27.95 8.44 -9.28
CA GLY A 606 -27.94 7.03 -9.62
C GLY A 606 -28.77 6.20 -8.63
N GLY A 607 -29.20 5.03 -9.09
CA GLY A 607 -29.98 4.12 -8.27
C GLY A 607 -29.84 2.66 -8.73
N ALA A 608 -30.15 1.76 -7.81
CA ALA A 608 -30.24 0.34 -8.08
C ALA A 608 -31.25 -0.31 -7.14
N ALA A 609 -31.92 -1.36 -7.61
CA ALA A 609 -32.75 -2.22 -6.79
C ALA A 609 -32.04 -3.55 -6.51
N LEU A 610 -31.99 -3.94 -5.25
CA LEU A 610 -31.51 -5.24 -4.80
C LEU A 610 -32.69 -6.16 -4.52
N SER A 611 -32.72 -7.30 -5.20
CA SER A 611 -33.52 -8.46 -4.78
C SER A 611 -32.62 -9.36 -3.95
N LEU A 612 -32.98 -9.56 -2.69
CA LEU A 612 -32.20 -10.30 -1.70
C LEU A 612 -32.77 -11.71 -1.51
N PRO A 613 -31.95 -12.70 -1.10
CA PRO A 613 -32.38 -14.06 -0.79
C PRO A 613 -33.53 -14.10 0.21
N THR A 614 -34.64 -14.74 -0.18
CA THR A 614 -35.85 -14.87 0.65
C THR A 614 -35.71 -15.88 1.80
N GLU A 615 -34.68 -16.71 1.72
CA GLU A 615 -34.29 -17.71 2.72
C GLU A 615 -33.68 -17.06 3.98
N LEU A 616 -33.33 -15.77 3.92
CA LEU A 616 -32.71 -15.02 4.99
C LEU A 616 -33.62 -13.90 5.50
N ALA A 617 -33.57 -13.63 6.80
CA ALA A 617 -34.16 -12.43 7.39
C ALA A 617 -33.15 -11.28 7.31
N TRP A 618 -33.55 -10.18 6.66
CA TRP A 618 -32.68 -9.04 6.37
C TRP A 618 -32.87 -7.87 7.33
N SER A 619 -31.76 -7.28 7.77
CA SER A 619 -31.70 -6.07 8.58
C SER A 619 -30.61 -5.11 8.09
N ALA A 620 -30.77 -3.81 8.40
CA ALA A 620 -29.80 -2.78 8.05
C ALA A 620 -29.09 -2.26 9.32
N HIS A 621 -27.76 -2.23 9.29
CA HIS A 621 -26.89 -1.89 10.42
C HIS A 621 -25.99 -0.71 10.06
N ARG A 622 -25.81 0.24 10.98
CA ARG A 622 -24.98 1.44 10.71
C ARG A 622 -24.21 1.89 11.95
N GLY A 623 -22.88 1.84 11.87
CA GLY A 623 -22.00 2.37 12.91
C GLY A 623 -22.11 1.68 14.27
N GLU A 624 -22.39 0.37 14.30
CA GLU A 624 -22.55 -0.39 15.54
C GLU A 624 -21.18 -0.77 16.12
N ILE A 625 -21.06 -0.79 17.45
CA ILE A 625 -19.79 -1.11 18.15
C ILE A 625 -19.87 -2.35 19.04
N ALA A 626 -21.06 -2.92 19.22
CA ALA A 626 -21.31 -4.09 20.06
C ALA A 626 -22.49 -4.92 19.53
N PRO A 627 -22.26 -5.85 18.58
CA PRO A 627 -20.99 -6.14 17.90
C PRO A 627 -20.57 -5.00 16.93
N ILE A 628 -19.30 -4.98 16.52
CA ILE A 628 -18.83 -4.03 15.49
C ILE A 628 -19.42 -4.45 14.13
N LEU A 629 -20.15 -3.54 13.47
CA LEU A 629 -20.72 -3.71 12.13
C LEU A 629 -21.08 -2.34 11.51
N GLY A 630 -21.02 -2.22 10.18
CA GLY A 630 -21.40 -0.99 9.48
C GLY A 630 -20.36 0.13 9.55
N TRP A 631 -19.09 -0.21 9.31
CA TRP A 631 -17.97 0.73 9.32
C TRP A 631 -17.11 0.63 8.05
N TYR A 632 -16.61 1.78 7.62
CA TYR A 632 -15.74 1.96 6.47
C TYR A 632 -14.58 2.84 6.88
N SER A 633 -13.38 2.49 6.43
CA SER A 633 -12.17 3.27 6.64
C SER A 633 -11.74 3.87 5.31
N PRO A 634 -11.95 5.18 5.03
CA PRO A 634 -11.54 5.79 3.77
C PRO A 634 -10.01 5.79 3.57
N ARG A 635 -9.28 5.87 4.68
CA ARG A 635 -7.83 5.98 4.74
C ARG A 635 -7.33 5.51 6.10
N PHE A 636 -6.01 5.33 6.24
CA PHE A 636 -5.43 4.84 7.48
C PHE A 636 -5.71 5.81 8.65
N GLY A 637 -6.04 5.26 9.81
CA GLY A 637 -6.40 6.03 11.02
C GLY A 637 -7.80 6.64 11.03
N VAL A 638 -8.57 6.55 9.94
CA VAL A 638 -9.92 7.14 9.85
C VAL A 638 -10.96 6.05 9.65
N ARG A 639 -12.09 6.15 10.37
CA ARG A 639 -13.29 5.33 10.16
C ARG A 639 -14.54 6.20 10.17
N GLN A 640 -15.56 5.77 9.41
CA GLN A 640 -16.87 6.41 9.35
C GLN A 640 -17.99 5.36 9.25
N PRO A 641 -19.20 5.67 9.74
CA PRO A 641 -20.32 4.73 9.68
C PRO A 641 -20.87 4.62 8.26
N ILE A 642 -21.11 3.40 7.81
CA ILE A 642 -21.82 3.04 6.57
C ILE A 642 -22.97 2.09 6.88
N THR A 643 -23.88 1.91 5.94
CA THR A 643 -24.95 0.92 6.09
C THR A 643 -24.47 -0.45 5.60
N THR A 644 -24.67 -1.49 6.40
CA THR A 644 -24.49 -2.90 6.00
C THR A 644 -25.85 -3.59 6.05
N LEU A 645 -26.22 -4.28 4.98
CA LEU A 645 -27.36 -5.20 4.98
C LEU A 645 -26.86 -6.56 5.44
N GLU A 646 -27.44 -7.11 6.50
CA GLU A 646 -27.15 -8.44 7.02
C GLU A 646 -28.37 -9.34 6.80
N GLY A 647 -28.19 -10.44 6.07
CA GLY A 647 -29.18 -11.50 5.94
C GLY A 647 -28.81 -12.67 6.85
N VAL A 648 -29.70 -13.08 7.75
CA VAL A 648 -29.46 -14.18 8.70
C VAL A 648 -30.49 -15.30 8.50
N GLY A 649 -30.03 -16.55 8.46
CA GLY A 649 -30.90 -17.71 8.35
C GLY A 649 -30.15 -19.03 8.58
N THR A 650 -30.81 -20.14 8.28
CA THR A 650 -30.23 -21.48 8.35
C THR A 650 -30.12 -22.06 6.95
N TRP A 651 -28.96 -22.59 6.58
CA TRP A 651 -28.78 -23.20 5.26
C TRP A 651 -29.66 -24.44 5.09
N SER A 652 -30.49 -24.42 4.05
CA SER A 652 -31.44 -25.48 3.67
C SER A 652 -31.13 -26.18 2.35
N GLY A 653 -29.99 -25.84 1.71
CA GLY A 653 -29.58 -26.38 0.40
C GLY A 653 -30.00 -25.55 -0.82
N GLN A 654 -30.82 -24.51 -0.65
CA GLN A 654 -31.26 -23.61 -1.73
C GLN A 654 -30.23 -22.51 -2.00
N VAL A 655 -29.92 -22.22 -3.28
CA VAL A 655 -28.99 -21.14 -3.65
C VAL A 655 -29.47 -19.79 -3.14
N LEU A 656 -28.58 -19.04 -2.47
CA LEU A 656 -28.87 -17.65 -2.06
C LEU A 656 -28.52 -16.74 -3.22
N GLU A 657 -29.54 -16.22 -3.91
CA GLU A 657 -29.33 -15.32 -5.04
C GLU A 657 -29.62 -13.87 -4.65
N THR A 658 -28.61 -13.01 -4.80
CA THR A 658 -28.76 -11.55 -4.77
C THR A 658 -28.69 -11.02 -6.19
N THR A 659 -29.67 -10.23 -6.60
CA THR A 659 -29.64 -9.51 -7.88
C THR A 659 -29.56 -8.01 -7.64
N VAL A 660 -28.59 -7.35 -8.26
CA VAL A 660 -28.47 -5.88 -8.32
C VAL A 660 -28.88 -5.43 -9.71
N GLN A 661 -30.04 -4.78 -9.80
CA GLN A 661 -30.52 -4.16 -11.03
C GLN A 661 -30.19 -2.67 -11.00
N PHE A 662 -29.24 -2.24 -11.83
CA PHE A 662 -28.91 -0.82 -11.95
C PHE A 662 -29.93 -0.11 -12.82
N ASP A 663 -30.25 1.13 -12.45
CA ASP A 663 -31.10 1.98 -13.27
C ASP A 663 -30.44 2.25 -14.62
N ALA A 664 -31.24 2.24 -15.68
CA ALA A 664 -30.84 2.89 -16.92
C ALA A 664 -30.79 4.40 -16.65
N VAL A 665 -29.74 5.09 -17.10
CA VAL A 665 -29.60 6.54 -16.89
C VAL A 665 -30.84 7.25 -17.42
N ARG A 666 -31.63 7.82 -16.51
CA ARG A 666 -32.56 8.90 -16.88
C ARG A 666 -31.70 10.14 -17.04
N ARG A 667 -31.40 10.53 -18.29
CA ARG A 667 -30.94 11.90 -18.53
C ARG A 667 -32.07 12.83 -18.08
N ALA A 668 -31.80 13.65 -17.07
CA ALA A 668 -32.69 14.72 -16.67
C ALA A 668 -32.86 15.74 -17.81
#